data_AF-A0A5P9XLX0-F1
#
_entry.id   AF-A0A5P9XLX0-F1
#
_cell.length_a   1.000
_cell.length_b   1.000
_cell.length_c   1.000
_cell.angle_alpha   90.00
_cell.angle_beta   90.00
_cell.angle_gamma   90.00
#
_symmetry.space_group_name_H-M   'P 1'
#
loop_
_entity.id
_entity.type
_entity.pdbx_description
1 polymer ?
#
loop_
_entity_poly.entity_id
_entity_poly.type
_entity_poly.pdbx_seq_one_letter_code
_entity_poly.pdbx_strand_id
1 'polypeptide(L)'
;MAEPYVIKMPQLTDTMTEGVVVSWEKPIGARVERGDVVATIETDKAIMDVEVFRSGYLAGPLAAVDSVMPVGATMAYLTETPDEAVSPVQDAPVQSAPALASEPTTPTESEAPSGYAIKMPQLSDTMTEGVLVSWEKSLGDKIQRGDVVATIETDKAIMDVEVFREGYLSGPRVAVDAVVPVGDPIAWLVETADQVREAGTVSGSRPEVSAAAVGKTHGASTVSAQAPVAQPLSARVPGAQPAPRPQQGAASPFARQLAGQQGVDLNHLQGSGPAGVIVAADVIAVTGRAAPATTGARVSEPAVPGEGRAMSAIEKAISQAMVASLSIPVFHVTVKAKPEALMRAAKAHKVSLTVAIAKAASQALAKHPLVNAAYQPTDKIVERAQHDIGIAATTEDGGLVVPVLRAVEGKDLALLQSEWTPLVEKARKRRLSPPEYTHPTFTISNMGMYGITQFDAIVTPGTAAIIAIAGNSPEGMPITITADHRVVNGAEAALFLKDLKKAIEHPEGWLGTAAAPIPEGDYDVQVLVIGAGPGGEDCARELVENGVKVAMVNNAPYPGGECLWRGCIPSKAWRAAADRIRDREHDAAMGLQMGTPKLDWAQLEKHRRGILQTRGEMALKTDQGMKIQVLEGKARFTGEHSVEISGKDARSLSFGACVIATGAPAFVPPIPGVQEALKSGAAVTSDTVWDLAQPPKRLCVIGAGAIGMEMAQMFHDFGAEVLVLEALPRPVAEMEKEVSEQLMKALAHNSPRLQVLTDVKVQEVSGKPGALDICYQFSEEVTHHSCDLLLVATGKRPDTSALNLASAGVTLAERGAIAASSTGQTSVAHIYAVGDVVGGYMLAHTAGQQGRVAAANLLGHTAQYDAAKDSGVTFTRPQCAFVGLSMEQAKAAGMDVAEVKVPMSIDAKAMMTGETDGLIKMVADKVSHRIVGVHFLADHADLLVGEAVMMVSAGLTLEQVAEAIHPHPTQTELFGEMARRLLSRLRRSARAAG
;
A
#
# COMPACT_ATOMS: atom_id res chain seq x y z
N MET A 1 44.58 -34.75 2.65
CA MET A 1 43.53 -35.13 1.70
C MET A 1 42.56 -33.97 1.67
N ALA A 2 42.16 -33.49 0.49
CA ALA A 2 41.10 -32.49 0.37
C ALA A 2 39.76 -33.15 0.76
N GLU A 3 38.82 -32.39 1.32
CA GLU A 3 37.49 -32.94 1.60
C GLU A 3 36.78 -33.24 0.26
N PRO A 4 36.20 -34.44 0.09
CA PRO A 4 35.55 -34.82 -1.16
C PRO A 4 34.33 -33.91 -1.42
N TYR A 5 34.19 -33.44 -2.66
CA TYR A 5 33.14 -32.49 -3.00
C TYR A 5 31.78 -33.19 -3.01
N VAL A 6 30.88 -32.76 -2.14
CA VAL A 6 29.57 -33.39 -1.94
C VAL A 6 28.57 -32.94 -3.00
N ILE A 7 28.09 -33.89 -3.80
CA ILE A 7 26.93 -33.70 -4.68
C ILE A 7 25.69 -33.85 -3.81
N LYS A 8 24.79 -32.86 -3.85
CA LYS A 8 23.58 -32.80 -3.02
C LYS A 8 22.32 -32.69 -3.87
N MET A 9 21.20 -33.19 -3.35
CA MET A 9 19.88 -33.02 -3.95
C MET A 9 19.58 -31.52 -4.08
N PRO A 10 19.50 -30.95 -5.31
CA PRO A 10 19.32 -29.52 -5.50
C PRO A 10 17.88 -29.10 -5.15
N GLN A 11 17.71 -27.84 -4.73
CA GLN A 11 16.39 -27.23 -4.63
C GLN A 11 16.06 -26.56 -5.96
N LEU A 12 15.06 -27.08 -6.68
CA LEU A 12 14.66 -26.56 -7.99
C LEU A 12 13.47 -25.59 -7.92
N THR A 13 12.68 -25.63 -6.84
CA THR A 13 11.61 -24.67 -6.56
C THR A 13 11.54 -24.37 -5.05
N ASP A 14 11.04 -23.19 -4.68
CA ASP A 14 10.92 -22.75 -3.28
C ASP A 14 10.01 -23.66 -2.43
N THR A 15 9.17 -24.49 -3.06
CA THR A 15 8.26 -25.46 -2.42
C THR A 15 8.80 -26.89 -2.42
N MET A 16 9.86 -27.20 -3.16
CA MET A 16 10.46 -28.54 -3.20
C MET A 16 11.14 -28.84 -1.86
N THR A 17 10.70 -29.91 -1.18
CA THR A 17 11.31 -30.41 0.06
C THR A 17 12.10 -31.71 -0.15
N GLU A 18 11.80 -32.46 -1.20
CA GLU A 18 12.45 -33.72 -1.58
C GLU A 18 12.41 -33.93 -3.10
N GLY A 19 13.26 -34.83 -3.60
CA GLY A 19 13.31 -35.26 -4.99
C GLY A 19 13.72 -36.72 -5.10
N VAL A 20 13.42 -37.36 -6.23
CA VAL A 20 13.71 -38.78 -6.50
C VAL A 20 14.89 -38.87 -7.47
N VAL A 21 15.85 -39.76 -7.20
CA VAL A 21 16.95 -40.02 -8.14
C VAL A 21 16.50 -41.00 -9.23
N VAL A 22 16.34 -40.53 -10.47
CA VAL A 22 15.80 -41.33 -11.60
C VAL A 22 16.89 -42.17 -12.27
N SER A 23 18.10 -41.61 -12.40
CA SER A 23 19.23 -42.30 -13.02
C SER A 23 20.56 -41.66 -12.59
N TRP A 24 21.63 -42.44 -12.70
CA TRP A 24 23.01 -41.93 -12.68
C TRP A 24 23.59 -42.05 -14.09
N GLU A 25 23.87 -40.92 -14.72
CA GLU A 25 24.37 -40.84 -16.10
C GLU A 25 25.86 -41.19 -16.21
N LYS A 26 26.53 -41.39 -15.06
CA LYS A 26 27.95 -41.74 -14.94
C LYS A 26 28.13 -42.83 -13.87
N PRO A 27 28.91 -43.89 -14.11
CA PRO A 27 29.22 -44.88 -13.08
C PRO A 27 30.27 -44.39 -12.07
N ILE A 28 30.36 -45.05 -10.92
CA ILE A 28 31.45 -44.82 -9.95
C ILE A 28 32.81 -45.03 -10.63
N GLY A 29 33.76 -44.13 -10.36
CA GLY A 29 35.08 -44.07 -11.00
C GLY A 29 35.11 -43.34 -12.34
N ALA A 30 33.97 -42.90 -12.88
CA ALA A 30 33.96 -42.05 -14.07
C ALA A 30 34.51 -40.65 -13.77
N ARG A 31 35.35 -40.13 -14.68
CA ARG A 31 35.76 -38.73 -14.67
C ARG A 31 34.61 -37.87 -15.18
N VAL A 32 34.32 -36.79 -14.47
CA VAL A 32 33.30 -35.79 -14.83
C VAL A 32 33.93 -34.40 -14.84
N GLU A 33 33.50 -33.55 -15.75
CA GLU A 33 33.94 -32.16 -15.85
C GLU A 33 32.84 -31.18 -15.41
N ARG A 34 33.22 -29.94 -15.08
CA ARG A 34 32.26 -28.91 -14.66
C ARG A 34 31.24 -28.64 -15.78
N GLY A 35 29.95 -28.86 -15.49
CA GLY A 35 28.84 -28.79 -16.43
C GLY A 35 28.40 -30.14 -17.00
N ASP A 36 29.08 -31.25 -16.66
CA ASP A 36 28.57 -32.58 -16.99
C ASP A 36 27.35 -32.92 -16.13
N VAL A 37 26.32 -33.47 -16.76
CA VAL A 37 25.22 -34.17 -16.09
C VAL A 37 25.75 -35.48 -15.49
N VAL A 38 25.45 -35.70 -14.19
CA VAL A 38 25.86 -36.91 -13.47
C VAL A 38 24.68 -37.77 -13.01
N ALA A 39 23.50 -37.17 -12.85
CA ALA A 39 22.26 -37.85 -12.48
C ALA A 39 21.07 -37.09 -13.05
N THR A 40 19.95 -37.77 -13.28
CA THR A 40 18.64 -37.15 -13.55
C THR A 40 17.77 -37.35 -12.31
N ILE A 41 17.00 -36.33 -11.94
CA ILE A 41 16.10 -36.35 -10.78
C ILE A 41 14.67 -35.98 -11.18
N GLU A 42 13.70 -36.54 -10.46
CA GLU A 42 12.27 -36.26 -10.61
C GLU A 42 11.76 -35.53 -9.36
N THR A 43 10.97 -34.49 -9.59
CA THR A 43 10.28 -33.70 -8.57
C THR A 43 8.77 -33.77 -8.83
N ASP A 44 7.97 -33.28 -7.89
CA ASP A 44 6.51 -33.16 -8.03
C ASP A 44 6.04 -32.22 -9.16
N LYS A 45 6.98 -31.53 -9.85
CA LYS A 45 6.71 -30.57 -10.92
C LYS A 45 7.48 -30.84 -12.23
N ALA A 46 8.67 -31.44 -12.18
CA ALA A 46 9.52 -31.65 -13.36
C ALA A 46 10.57 -32.76 -13.15
N ILE A 47 10.98 -33.38 -14.26
CA ILE A 47 12.20 -34.22 -14.35
C ILE A 47 13.32 -33.34 -14.91
N MET A 48 14.48 -33.31 -14.25
CA MET A 48 15.59 -32.41 -14.58
C MET A 48 16.96 -33.06 -14.30
N ASP A 49 17.96 -32.63 -15.07
CA ASP A 49 19.33 -33.11 -14.97
C ASP A 49 20.14 -32.37 -13.90
N VAL A 50 20.96 -33.11 -13.17
CA VAL A 50 21.87 -32.61 -12.12
C VAL A 50 23.28 -32.49 -12.71
N GLU A 51 23.68 -31.24 -13.00
CA GLU A 51 25.03 -30.89 -13.42
C GLU A 51 25.99 -30.72 -12.22
N VAL A 52 27.26 -31.09 -12.39
CA VAL A 52 28.30 -30.85 -11.37
C VAL A 52 29.06 -29.54 -11.59
N PHE A 53 29.25 -28.77 -10.52
CA PHE A 53 29.96 -27.48 -10.58
C PHE A 53 31.48 -27.58 -10.40
N ARG A 54 32.03 -28.80 -10.30
CA ARG A 54 33.47 -29.08 -10.21
C ARG A 54 33.80 -30.35 -11.00
N SER A 55 34.99 -30.38 -11.60
CA SER A 55 35.55 -31.59 -12.23
C SER A 55 36.13 -32.53 -11.17
N GLY A 56 36.03 -33.85 -11.37
CA GLY A 56 36.55 -34.87 -10.45
C GLY A 56 36.22 -36.29 -10.90
N TYR A 57 36.37 -37.26 -10.00
CA TYR A 57 35.96 -38.66 -10.21
C TYR A 57 34.76 -38.99 -9.31
N LEU A 58 33.69 -39.51 -9.91
CA LEU A 58 32.44 -39.82 -9.20
C LEU A 58 32.67 -40.98 -8.21
N ALA A 59 32.45 -40.72 -6.92
CA ALA A 59 32.74 -41.63 -5.82
C ALA A 59 31.46 -41.97 -5.04
N GLY A 60 31.38 -43.24 -4.61
CA GLY A 60 30.24 -43.76 -3.85
C GLY A 60 30.30 -43.47 -2.33
N PRO A 61 29.24 -43.81 -1.59
CA PRO A 61 28.00 -44.43 -2.07
C PRO A 61 27.18 -43.46 -2.93
N LEU A 62 26.66 -43.96 -4.06
CA LEU A 62 25.64 -43.25 -4.82
C LEU A 62 24.28 -43.49 -4.14
N ALA A 63 23.45 -42.45 -4.07
CA ALA A 63 22.05 -42.61 -3.73
C ALA A 63 21.38 -43.61 -4.66
N ALA A 64 20.55 -44.49 -4.11
CA ALA A 64 19.87 -45.51 -4.90
C ALA A 64 18.92 -44.86 -5.92
N VAL A 65 18.87 -45.42 -7.12
CA VAL A 65 17.83 -45.07 -8.09
C VAL A 65 16.45 -45.39 -7.47
N ASP A 66 15.46 -44.57 -7.78
CA ASP A 66 14.12 -44.51 -7.18
C ASP A 66 14.09 -44.13 -5.67
N SER A 67 15.22 -43.74 -5.06
CA SER A 67 15.21 -43.23 -3.68
C SER A 67 14.76 -41.77 -3.61
N VAL A 68 13.79 -41.51 -2.72
CA VAL A 68 13.37 -40.16 -2.31
C VAL A 68 14.43 -39.60 -1.37
N MET A 69 14.96 -38.42 -1.68
CA MET A 69 15.93 -37.72 -0.83
C MET A 69 15.45 -36.30 -0.52
N PRO A 70 15.55 -35.84 0.73
CA PRO A 70 15.24 -34.46 1.05
C PRO A 70 16.26 -33.51 0.40
N VAL A 71 15.79 -32.32 0.02
CA VAL A 71 16.61 -31.26 -0.57
C VAL A 71 17.81 -30.95 0.33
N GLY A 72 19.00 -30.88 -0.26
CA GLY A 72 20.27 -30.68 0.44
C GLY A 72 20.93 -31.93 1.03
N ALA A 73 20.29 -33.11 0.96
CA ALA A 73 20.91 -34.38 1.32
C ALA A 73 22.01 -34.78 0.34
N THR A 74 23.03 -35.49 0.82
CA THR A 74 24.15 -35.99 0.03
C THR A 74 23.71 -37.12 -0.91
N MET A 75 23.88 -36.92 -2.21
CA MET A 75 23.60 -37.92 -3.25
C MET A 75 24.83 -38.75 -3.63
N ALA A 76 26.01 -38.11 -3.68
CA ALA A 76 27.29 -38.73 -4.07
C ALA A 76 28.47 -37.80 -3.72
N TYR A 77 29.68 -38.22 -4.04
CA TYR A 77 30.91 -37.44 -3.85
C TYR A 77 31.72 -37.32 -5.14
N LEU A 78 32.53 -36.28 -5.27
CA LEU A 78 33.62 -36.21 -6.24
C LEU A 78 34.97 -36.22 -5.51
N THR A 79 35.88 -37.08 -5.97
CA THR A 79 37.27 -37.21 -5.49
C THR A 79 38.25 -36.67 -6.53
N GLU A 80 39.47 -36.33 -6.11
CA GLU A 80 40.51 -35.81 -7.02
C GLU A 80 41.20 -36.94 -7.81
N THR A 81 41.22 -38.16 -7.29
CA THR A 81 41.92 -39.31 -7.89
C THR A 81 41.00 -40.52 -8.14
N PRO A 82 41.26 -41.37 -9.15
CA PRO A 82 40.42 -42.54 -9.44
C PRO A 82 40.43 -43.58 -8.32
N ASP A 83 41.57 -43.78 -7.65
CA ASP A 83 41.75 -44.84 -6.65
C ASP A 83 40.92 -44.58 -5.37
N GLU A 84 40.69 -43.30 -5.04
CA GLU A 84 39.83 -42.88 -3.93
C GLU A 84 38.34 -43.12 -4.21
N ALA A 85 37.92 -43.15 -5.48
CA ALA A 85 36.51 -43.32 -5.85
C ALA A 85 35.95 -44.74 -5.63
N VAL A 86 36.82 -45.74 -5.47
CA VAL A 86 36.45 -47.17 -5.37
C VAL A 86 36.43 -47.69 -3.93
N SER A 87 36.84 -46.87 -2.95
CA SER A 87 36.81 -47.22 -1.52
C SER A 87 35.60 -46.56 -0.83
N PRO A 88 34.79 -47.29 -0.04
CA PRO A 88 33.61 -46.71 0.61
C PRO A 88 34.03 -45.69 1.69
N VAL A 89 33.53 -44.46 1.55
CA VAL A 89 33.74 -43.38 2.53
C VAL A 89 33.03 -43.76 3.84
N GLN A 90 33.77 -43.80 4.96
CA GLN A 90 33.22 -44.15 6.27
C GLN A 90 32.49 -42.96 6.92
N ASP A 91 31.31 -43.21 7.48
CA ASP A 91 30.47 -42.21 8.16
C ASP A 91 31.16 -41.54 9.36
N ALA A 92 30.89 -40.25 9.53
CA ALA A 92 31.29 -39.44 10.69
C ALA A 92 30.03 -39.00 11.50
N PRO A 93 30.13 -38.82 12.83
CA PRO A 93 29.01 -39.10 13.73
C PRO A 93 27.99 -37.97 13.94
N VAL A 94 26.73 -38.37 14.10
CA VAL A 94 25.60 -37.54 14.52
C VAL A 94 25.56 -37.43 16.06
N GLN A 95 25.34 -36.23 16.61
CA GLN A 95 25.06 -36.03 18.04
C GLN A 95 23.58 -36.26 18.36
N SER A 96 23.31 -36.89 19.52
CA SER A 96 21.98 -37.37 19.93
C SER A 96 21.59 -36.91 21.33
N ALA A 97 20.29 -36.71 21.57
CA ALA A 97 19.60 -36.86 22.86
C ALA A 97 18.06 -36.77 22.66
N PRO A 98 17.24 -37.42 23.51
CA PRO A 98 17.32 -38.80 23.97
C PRO A 98 15.97 -39.56 23.81
N ALA A 99 15.94 -40.86 24.09
CA ALA A 99 14.79 -41.77 23.85
C ALA A 99 14.21 -42.41 25.14
N LEU A 100 13.16 -43.26 24.96
CA LEU A 100 12.48 -44.22 25.89
C LEU A 100 11.04 -43.82 26.34
N ALA A 101 10.01 -44.70 26.33
CA ALA A 101 9.94 -46.13 25.94
C ALA A 101 8.51 -46.66 25.59
N SER A 102 8.47 -47.73 24.77
CA SER A 102 7.56 -48.91 24.74
C SER A 102 6.02 -48.74 24.87
N GLU A 103 5.20 -49.01 23.82
CA GLU A 103 4.72 -50.31 23.25
C GLU A 103 3.35 -50.77 23.82
N PRO A 104 2.46 -51.54 23.11
CA PRO A 104 2.82 -52.81 22.43
C PRO A 104 2.08 -53.24 21.12
N THR A 105 2.74 -54.14 20.38
CA THR A 105 2.25 -55.30 19.56
C THR A 105 1.17 -55.16 18.47
N THR A 106 1.55 -55.64 17.27
CA THR A 106 0.77 -55.87 16.02
C THR A 106 -0.13 -57.12 16.05
N PRO A 107 -0.99 -57.29 15.02
CA PRO A 107 -0.78 -58.44 14.10
C PRO A 107 -0.97 -58.16 12.58
N THR A 108 0.02 -58.61 11.80
CA THR A 108 -0.05 -59.34 10.51
C THR A 108 -0.72 -58.74 9.24
N GLU A 109 0.15 -58.23 8.36
CA GLU A 109 0.25 -58.35 6.88
C GLU A 109 -0.95 -58.51 5.91
N SER A 110 -0.84 -57.74 4.80
CA SER A 110 -1.07 -58.21 3.42
C SER A 110 -0.04 -57.56 2.49
N GLU A 111 0.68 -58.36 1.68
CA GLU A 111 1.71 -57.86 0.73
C GLU A 111 1.12 -57.00 -0.41
N ALA A 112 1.91 -56.04 -0.91
CA ALA A 112 1.64 -55.31 -2.15
C ALA A 112 2.47 -55.88 -3.33
N PRO A 113 1.96 -55.88 -4.58
CA PRO A 113 2.61 -56.55 -5.71
C PRO A 113 3.79 -55.76 -6.32
N SER A 114 4.73 -56.49 -6.92
CA SER A 114 5.88 -55.94 -7.65
C SER A 114 5.50 -55.47 -9.06
N GLY A 115 5.03 -54.22 -9.18
CA GLY A 115 4.73 -53.57 -10.45
C GLY A 115 4.79 -52.04 -10.34
N TYR A 116 4.50 -51.33 -11.43
CA TYR A 116 4.36 -49.87 -11.40
C TYR A 116 2.94 -49.46 -11.01
N ALA A 117 2.77 -48.75 -9.90
CA ALA A 117 1.46 -48.26 -9.45
C ALA A 117 0.94 -47.12 -10.34
N ILE A 118 -0.21 -47.34 -10.99
CA ILE A 118 -1.03 -46.27 -11.55
C ILE A 118 -1.75 -45.62 -10.35
N LYS A 119 -1.49 -44.34 -10.08
CA LYS A 119 -2.01 -43.61 -8.92
C LYS A 119 -3.13 -42.64 -9.30
N MET A 120 -3.97 -42.26 -8.34
CA MET A 120 -4.97 -41.20 -8.51
C MET A 120 -4.26 -39.84 -8.68
N PRO A 121 -4.36 -39.16 -9.85
CA PRO A 121 -3.66 -37.91 -10.12
C PRO A 121 -4.30 -36.71 -9.42
N GLN A 122 -3.50 -35.68 -9.11
CA GLN A 122 -4.00 -34.39 -8.65
C GLN A 122 -4.30 -33.48 -9.85
N LEU A 123 -5.57 -33.15 -10.07
CA LEU A 123 -6.01 -32.33 -11.21
C LEU A 123 -6.38 -30.88 -10.83
N SER A 124 -6.28 -30.52 -9.54
CA SER A 124 -6.44 -29.15 -9.06
C SER A 124 -5.76 -28.97 -7.70
N ASP A 125 -5.20 -27.80 -7.42
CA ASP A 125 -4.48 -27.46 -6.18
C ASP A 125 -5.32 -27.63 -4.89
N THR A 126 -6.64 -27.75 -5.01
CA THR A 126 -7.56 -27.99 -3.88
C THR A 126 -8.13 -29.40 -3.83
N MET A 127 -7.73 -30.29 -4.75
CA MET A 127 -8.20 -31.67 -4.82
C MET A 127 -7.40 -32.56 -3.85
N THR A 128 -8.11 -33.23 -2.94
CA THR A 128 -7.53 -34.20 -1.97
C THR A 128 -7.94 -35.65 -2.24
N GLU A 129 -9.03 -35.88 -2.96
CA GLU A 129 -9.54 -37.18 -3.36
C GLU A 129 -10.24 -37.11 -4.73
N GLY A 130 -10.30 -38.23 -5.45
CA GLY A 130 -11.00 -38.37 -6.73
C GLY A 130 -11.84 -39.65 -6.76
N VAL A 131 -12.83 -39.72 -7.64
CA VAL A 131 -13.73 -40.88 -7.78
C VAL A 131 -13.44 -41.58 -9.10
N LEU A 132 -13.31 -42.91 -9.08
CA LEU A 132 -13.09 -43.69 -10.29
C LEU A 132 -14.40 -43.95 -11.05
N VAL A 133 -14.55 -43.40 -12.26
CA VAL A 133 -15.82 -43.42 -13.04
C VAL A 133 -15.95 -44.66 -13.91
N SER A 134 -14.86 -45.07 -14.56
CA SER A 134 -14.78 -46.23 -15.44
C SER A 134 -13.34 -46.71 -15.60
N TRP A 135 -13.17 -47.99 -15.98
CA TRP A 135 -11.92 -48.52 -16.53
C TRP A 135 -12.10 -48.67 -18.04
N GLU A 136 -11.25 -48.02 -18.82
CA GLU A 136 -11.27 -48.08 -20.30
C GLU A 136 -10.41 -49.25 -20.84
N LYS A 137 -9.68 -49.92 -19.96
CA LYS A 137 -8.84 -51.10 -20.26
C LYS A 137 -9.11 -52.22 -19.25
N SER A 138 -9.02 -53.46 -19.69
CA SER A 138 -9.23 -54.67 -18.88
C SER A 138 -7.92 -55.18 -18.27
N LEU A 139 -8.03 -55.99 -17.20
CA LEU A 139 -6.86 -56.69 -16.68
C LEU A 139 -6.30 -57.64 -17.75
N GLY A 140 -4.99 -57.63 -17.95
CA GLY A 140 -4.30 -58.33 -19.02
C GLY A 140 -4.14 -57.55 -20.32
N ASP A 141 -4.78 -56.38 -20.49
CA ASP A 141 -4.59 -55.55 -21.68
C ASP A 141 -3.19 -54.94 -21.70
N LYS A 142 -2.56 -54.94 -22.88
CA LYS A 142 -1.30 -54.23 -23.11
C LYS A 142 -1.57 -52.73 -23.28
N ILE A 143 -1.00 -51.93 -22.40
CA ILE A 143 -1.05 -50.47 -22.38
C ILE A 143 0.16 -49.91 -23.11
N GLN A 144 -0.07 -48.95 -24.01
CA GLN A 144 0.98 -48.17 -24.67
C GLN A 144 1.07 -46.76 -24.08
N ARG A 145 2.22 -46.08 -24.26
CA ARG A 145 2.43 -44.72 -23.75
C ARG A 145 1.41 -43.75 -24.37
N GLY A 146 0.55 -43.16 -23.54
CA GLY A 146 -0.54 -42.27 -23.94
C GLY A 146 -1.91 -42.95 -24.09
N ASP A 147 -2.03 -44.24 -23.79
CA ASP A 147 -3.34 -44.88 -23.65
C ASP A 147 -4.08 -44.35 -22.41
N VAL A 148 -5.36 -44.01 -22.59
CA VAL A 148 -6.32 -43.85 -21.48
C VAL A 148 -6.60 -45.23 -20.88
N VAL A 149 -6.44 -45.36 -19.55
CA VAL A 149 -6.73 -46.61 -18.82
C VAL A 149 -8.01 -46.54 -17.99
N ALA A 150 -8.41 -45.36 -17.57
CA ALA A 150 -9.57 -45.11 -16.72
C ALA A 150 -10.05 -43.67 -16.84
N THR A 151 -11.32 -43.39 -16.52
CA THR A 151 -11.85 -42.04 -16.36
C THR A 151 -12.13 -41.79 -14.88
N ILE A 152 -11.84 -40.58 -14.39
CA ILE A 152 -12.03 -40.16 -12.99
C ILE A 152 -12.86 -38.88 -12.90
N GLU A 153 -13.56 -38.70 -11.79
CA GLU A 153 -14.37 -37.53 -11.47
C GLU A 153 -13.82 -36.83 -10.22
N THR A 154 -13.70 -35.52 -10.33
CA THR A 154 -13.23 -34.61 -9.28
C THR A 154 -14.38 -33.68 -8.86
N ASP A 155 -14.17 -32.83 -7.87
CA ASP A 155 -15.13 -31.79 -7.46
C ASP A 155 -15.42 -30.75 -8.56
N LYS A 156 -14.63 -30.71 -9.64
CA LYS A 156 -14.67 -29.69 -10.69
C LYS A 156 -14.85 -30.22 -12.12
N ALA A 157 -14.38 -31.43 -12.41
CA ALA A 157 -14.40 -32.01 -13.77
C ALA A 157 -14.31 -33.55 -13.77
N ILE A 158 -14.83 -34.16 -14.85
CA ILE A 158 -14.58 -35.56 -15.23
C ILE A 158 -13.44 -35.54 -16.27
N MET A 159 -12.41 -36.36 -16.07
CA MET A 159 -11.20 -36.36 -16.90
C MET A 159 -10.62 -37.78 -17.05
N ASP A 160 -9.94 -38.01 -18.17
CA ASP A 160 -9.32 -39.30 -18.50
C ASP A 160 -7.90 -39.42 -17.91
N VAL A 161 -7.58 -40.62 -17.42
CA VAL A 161 -6.28 -40.99 -16.87
C VAL A 161 -5.46 -41.68 -17.96
N GLU A 162 -4.59 -40.93 -18.61
CA GLU A 162 -3.58 -41.44 -19.54
C GLU A 162 -2.37 -42.01 -18.78
N VAL A 163 -1.80 -43.11 -19.26
CA VAL A 163 -0.60 -43.71 -18.67
C VAL A 163 0.60 -43.60 -19.61
N PHE A 164 1.68 -43.03 -19.11
CA PHE A 164 2.87 -42.70 -19.90
C PHE A 164 3.96 -43.81 -19.91
N ARG A 165 3.66 -45.00 -19.38
CA ARG A 165 4.53 -46.18 -19.38
C ARG A 165 3.86 -47.35 -20.09
N GLU A 166 4.64 -48.16 -20.80
CA GLU A 166 4.14 -49.39 -21.43
C GLU A 166 4.14 -50.56 -20.43
N GLY A 167 3.17 -51.46 -20.55
CA GLY A 167 3.06 -52.64 -19.68
C GLY A 167 1.74 -53.37 -19.86
N TYR A 168 1.44 -54.33 -18.98
CA TYR A 168 0.17 -55.04 -18.92
C TYR A 168 -0.61 -54.63 -17.67
N LEU A 169 -1.89 -54.30 -17.80
CA LEU A 169 -2.72 -53.87 -16.69
C LEU A 169 -3.00 -55.02 -15.72
N SER A 170 -2.57 -54.89 -14.46
CA SER A 170 -2.69 -55.89 -13.40
C SER A 170 -3.50 -55.37 -12.23
N GLY A 171 -4.24 -56.28 -11.59
CA GLY A 171 -4.87 -56.05 -10.32
C GLY A 171 -3.87 -56.05 -9.15
N PRO A 172 -4.32 -55.69 -7.93
CA PRO A 172 -5.70 -55.32 -7.61
C PRO A 172 -6.08 -53.95 -8.22
N ARG A 173 -7.30 -53.85 -8.74
CA ARG A 173 -7.83 -52.58 -9.28
C ARG A 173 -8.87 -52.00 -8.33
N VAL A 174 -8.90 -50.69 -8.21
CA VAL A 174 -9.94 -50.00 -7.45
C VAL A 174 -11.30 -50.18 -8.14
N ALA A 175 -12.35 -50.31 -7.32
CA ALA A 175 -13.72 -50.44 -7.79
C ALA A 175 -14.22 -49.13 -8.43
N VAL A 176 -15.00 -49.23 -9.50
CA VAL A 176 -15.75 -48.08 -10.03
C VAL A 176 -16.71 -47.55 -8.95
N ASP A 177 -16.89 -46.23 -8.92
CA ASP A 177 -17.53 -45.43 -7.86
C ASP A 177 -16.75 -45.32 -6.53
N ALA A 178 -15.55 -45.89 -6.40
CA ALA A 178 -14.74 -45.72 -5.20
C ALA A 178 -14.04 -44.35 -5.17
N VAL A 179 -14.05 -43.72 -3.99
CA VAL A 179 -13.28 -42.51 -3.67
C VAL A 179 -11.87 -42.93 -3.28
N VAL A 180 -10.87 -42.33 -3.91
CA VAL A 180 -9.45 -42.61 -3.70
C VAL A 180 -8.72 -41.30 -3.40
N PRO A 181 -7.95 -41.21 -2.30
CA PRO A 181 -7.08 -40.08 -2.05
C PRO A 181 -6.12 -39.81 -3.22
N VAL A 182 -5.82 -38.55 -3.48
CA VAL A 182 -4.80 -38.16 -4.45
C VAL A 182 -3.45 -38.78 -4.04
N GLY A 183 -2.81 -39.49 -4.98
CA GLY A 183 -1.55 -40.21 -4.76
C GLY A 183 -1.68 -41.71 -4.43
N ASP A 184 -2.87 -42.21 -4.07
CA ASP A 184 -3.08 -43.63 -3.77
C ASP A 184 -3.21 -44.48 -5.07
N PRO A 185 -2.76 -45.75 -5.05
CA PRO A 185 -2.77 -46.63 -6.23
C PRO A 185 -4.19 -47.05 -6.64
N ILE A 186 -4.55 -46.81 -7.90
CA ILE A 186 -5.82 -47.26 -8.52
C ILE A 186 -5.70 -48.61 -9.24
N ALA A 187 -4.54 -48.93 -9.82
CA ALA A 187 -4.19 -50.24 -10.38
C ALA A 187 -2.66 -50.34 -10.57
N TRP A 188 -2.17 -51.44 -11.15
CA TRP A 188 -0.74 -51.68 -11.36
C TRP A 188 -0.44 -52.04 -12.82
N LEU A 189 0.76 -51.71 -13.31
CA LEU A 189 1.32 -52.25 -14.54
C LEU A 189 2.43 -53.26 -14.23
N VAL A 190 2.46 -54.36 -14.97
CA VAL A 190 3.53 -55.37 -14.92
C VAL A 190 4.18 -55.52 -16.30
N GLU A 191 5.45 -55.93 -16.33
CA GLU A 191 6.26 -55.91 -17.57
C GLU A 191 5.87 -57.02 -18.55
N THR A 192 5.36 -58.15 -18.06
CA THR A 192 5.01 -59.32 -18.87
C THR A 192 3.61 -59.84 -18.55
N ALA A 193 2.92 -60.40 -19.56
CA ALA A 193 1.55 -60.88 -19.42
C ALA A 193 1.41 -61.99 -18.36
N ASP A 194 2.44 -62.80 -18.15
CA ASP A 194 2.47 -63.90 -17.17
C ASP A 194 2.50 -63.41 -15.70
N GLN A 195 2.75 -62.11 -15.47
CA GLN A 195 2.78 -61.49 -14.13
C GLN A 195 1.44 -60.85 -13.72
N VAL A 196 0.45 -60.84 -14.61
CA VAL A 196 -0.86 -60.20 -14.37
C VAL A 196 -1.63 -60.96 -13.29
N ARG A 197 -2.05 -60.25 -12.23
CA ARG A 197 -2.87 -60.81 -11.13
C ARG A 197 -4.31 -60.30 -11.24
N GLU A 198 -5.29 -61.20 -11.20
CA GLU A 198 -6.72 -60.83 -11.25
C GLU A 198 -7.37 -60.55 -9.88
N ALA A 199 -6.65 -60.76 -8.77
CA ALA A 199 -7.25 -60.82 -7.44
C ALA A 199 -7.46 -59.44 -6.76
N GLY A 200 -8.73 -59.08 -6.53
CA GLY A 200 -9.17 -58.16 -5.47
C GLY A 200 -9.48 -56.71 -5.88
N THR A 201 -10.55 -56.16 -5.30
CA THR A 201 -10.85 -54.71 -5.29
C THR A 201 -10.47 -54.09 -3.95
N VAL A 202 -9.65 -53.03 -3.99
CA VAL A 202 -9.23 -52.31 -2.77
C VAL A 202 -10.31 -51.28 -2.37
N SER A 203 -10.56 -51.12 -1.07
CA SER A 203 -11.53 -50.16 -0.51
C SER A 203 -10.85 -49.26 0.52
N GLY A 204 -10.94 -47.94 0.35
CA GLY A 204 -10.26 -46.95 1.21
C GLY A 204 -10.82 -46.88 2.63
N SER A 205 -9.94 -46.65 3.61
CA SER A 205 -10.25 -46.66 5.05
C SER A 205 -9.92 -45.33 5.74
N ARG A 206 -10.67 -44.97 6.80
CA ARG A 206 -10.44 -43.76 7.62
C ARG A 206 -10.49 -44.10 9.13
N PRO A 207 -9.50 -43.72 9.98
CA PRO A 207 -9.51 -44.04 11.40
C PRO A 207 -10.30 -43.03 12.27
N GLU A 208 -10.90 -43.51 13.36
CA GLU A 208 -11.50 -42.69 14.43
C GLU A 208 -10.53 -42.48 15.61
N VAL A 209 -10.72 -41.41 16.39
CA VAL A 209 -10.06 -41.22 17.71
C VAL A 209 -11.09 -40.76 18.75
N SER A 210 -11.06 -41.43 19.92
CA SER A 210 -11.95 -41.23 21.06
C SER A 210 -11.40 -40.22 22.08
N ALA A 211 -12.27 -39.62 22.91
CA ALA A 211 -11.90 -38.62 23.92
C ALA A 211 -12.45 -38.94 25.33
N ALA A 212 -11.60 -38.84 26.35
CA ALA A 212 -11.95 -38.74 27.78
C ALA A 212 -10.70 -38.35 28.63
N ALA A 213 -10.75 -37.80 29.86
CA ALA A 213 -11.67 -36.87 30.54
C ALA A 213 -11.16 -36.56 31.99
N VAL A 214 -11.02 -35.29 32.41
CA VAL A 214 -10.96 -34.76 33.82
C VAL A 214 -11.27 -33.24 33.80
N GLY A 215 -11.90 -32.56 34.78
CA GLY A 215 -12.71 -33.06 35.91
C GLY A 215 -12.93 -32.13 37.14
N LYS A 216 -13.89 -31.19 37.06
CA LYS A 216 -14.78 -30.66 38.15
C LYS A 216 -14.32 -29.59 39.18
N THR A 217 -15.19 -28.58 39.38
CA THR A 217 -15.92 -28.15 40.63
C THR A 217 -16.97 -27.07 40.22
N HIS A 218 -18.30 -27.24 40.30
CA HIS A 218 -19.23 -27.16 41.46
C HIS A 218 -19.28 -25.77 42.16
N GLY A 219 -20.41 -25.05 42.27
CA GLY A 219 -21.75 -25.33 41.70
C GLY A 219 -22.86 -24.28 41.96
N ALA A 220 -24.05 -24.56 41.40
CA ALA A 220 -25.42 -24.35 41.93
C ALA A 220 -26.08 -22.95 42.10
N SER A 221 -26.98 -22.63 41.14
CA SER A 221 -28.43 -22.24 41.28
C SER A 221 -28.82 -20.91 41.98
N THR A 222 -29.90 -20.18 41.63
CA THR A 222 -31.24 -20.50 41.04
C THR A 222 -31.92 -19.35 40.24
N VAL A 223 -32.64 -19.68 39.14
CA VAL A 223 -33.98 -19.15 38.68
C VAL A 223 -34.07 -17.63 38.29
N SER A 224 -34.60 -17.17 37.14
CA SER A 224 -35.89 -17.52 36.47
C SER A 224 -36.00 -17.12 34.97
N ALA A 225 -36.85 -17.84 34.21
CA ALA A 225 -37.76 -17.43 33.10
C ALA A 225 -37.34 -16.45 31.96
N GLN A 226 -37.79 -16.56 30.69
CA GLN A 226 -38.33 -17.66 29.86
C GLN A 226 -38.51 -17.15 28.40
N ALA A 227 -38.04 -17.88 27.37
CA ALA A 227 -38.49 -17.75 25.97
C ALA A 227 -38.09 -19.01 25.16
N PRO A 228 -38.88 -19.51 24.19
CA PRO A 228 -38.62 -20.81 23.55
C PRO A 228 -37.60 -20.73 22.40
N VAL A 229 -36.65 -21.67 22.38
CA VAL A 229 -35.64 -21.83 21.32
C VAL A 229 -36.10 -22.90 20.32
N ALA A 230 -36.04 -22.59 19.02
CA ALA A 230 -36.26 -23.58 17.96
C ALA A 230 -35.02 -24.48 17.80
N GLN A 231 -35.23 -25.77 17.56
CA GLN A 231 -34.15 -26.77 17.49
C GLN A 231 -33.36 -26.69 16.18
N PRO A 232 -32.04 -26.96 16.20
CA PRO A 232 -31.23 -27.03 14.99
C PRO A 232 -31.51 -28.30 14.18
N LEU A 233 -31.45 -28.18 12.84
CA LEU A 233 -31.46 -29.35 11.94
C LEU A 233 -30.16 -30.15 12.10
N SER A 234 -30.30 -31.48 12.06
CA SER A 234 -29.26 -32.44 12.44
C SER A 234 -28.06 -32.48 11.49
N ALA A 235 -26.87 -32.74 12.05
CA ALA A 235 -25.63 -32.88 11.31
C ALA A 235 -25.58 -34.17 10.44
N ARG A 236 -24.66 -34.18 9.47
CA ARG A 236 -24.31 -35.34 8.63
C ARG A 236 -24.08 -36.61 9.47
N VAL A 237 -24.58 -37.74 8.96
CA VAL A 237 -24.13 -39.08 9.40
C VAL A 237 -22.98 -39.53 8.49
N PRO A 238 -21.75 -39.73 9.02
CA PRO A 238 -20.66 -40.33 8.25
C PRO A 238 -20.92 -41.82 7.97
N GLY A 239 -20.62 -42.30 6.77
CA GLY A 239 -20.55 -43.73 6.46
C GLY A 239 -21.70 -44.37 5.67
N ALA A 240 -22.71 -43.61 5.20
CA ALA A 240 -23.76 -44.17 4.34
C ALA A 240 -23.23 -44.46 2.91
N GLN A 241 -23.44 -45.68 2.41
CA GLN A 241 -23.08 -46.07 1.04
C GLN A 241 -23.97 -45.36 0.01
N PRO A 242 -23.44 -44.98 -1.18
CA PRO A 242 -24.26 -44.40 -2.26
C PRO A 242 -25.35 -45.36 -2.75
N ALA A 243 -26.49 -44.81 -3.17
CA ALA A 243 -27.57 -45.60 -3.76
C ALA A 243 -27.10 -46.30 -5.07
N PRO A 244 -27.63 -47.51 -5.36
CA PRO A 244 -27.40 -48.21 -6.62
C PRO A 244 -27.74 -47.31 -7.83
N ARG A 245 -26.99 -47.44 -8.93
CA ARG A 245 -27.31 -46.71 -10.17
C ARG A 245 -28.73 -47.11 -10.66
N PRO A 246 -29.54 -46.16 -11.13
CA PRO A 246 -30.86 -46.48 -11.67
C PRO A 246 -30.75 -47.36 -12.92
N GLN A 247 -31.75 -48.23 -13.13
CA GLN A 247 -31.81 -49.16 -14.26
C GLN A 247 -32.15 -48.48 -15.60
N GLN A 248 -32.67 -47.25 -15.55
CA GLN A 248 -32.92 -46.40 -16.73
C GLN A 248 -32.46 -44.97 -16.43
N GLY A 249 -31.76 -44.35 -17.39
CA GLY A 249 -31.11 -43.06 -17.20
C GLY A 249 -29.80 -43.15 -16.42
N ALA A 250 -29.24 -41.99 -16.09
CA ALA A 250 -28.04 -41.86 -15.27
C ALA A 250 -28.30 -40.93 -14.08
N ALA A 251 -27.50 -41.04 -13.02
CA ALA A 251 -27.60 -40.21 -11.82
C ALA A 251 -26.20 -39.74 -11.42
N SER A 252 -26.05 -38.45 -11.09
CA SER A 252 -24.74 -37.90 -10.71
C SER A 252 -24.25 -38.51 -9.39
N PRO A 253 -22.93 -38.64 -9.15
CA PRO A 253 -22.42 -39.28 -7.94
C PRO A 253 -22.90 -38.60 -6.66
N PHE A 254 -22.96 -37.26 -6.65
CA PHE A 254 -23.50 -36.50 -5.52
C PHE A 254 -25.00 -36.77 -5.28
N ALA A 255 -25.79 -36.94 -6.34
CA ALA A 255 -27.19 -37.38 -6.21
C ALA A 255 -27.30 -38.79 -5.62
N ARG A 256 -26.46 -39.73 -6.08
CA ARG A 256 -26.43 -41.10 -5.57
C ARG A 256 -25.99 -41.19 -4.12
N GLN A 257 -24.98 -40.43 -3.73
CA GLN A 257 -24.50 -40.37 -2.35
C GLN A 257 -25.58 -39.80 -1.42
N LEU A 258 -26.28 -38.75 -1.87
CA LEU A 258 -27.38 -38.14 -1.14
C LEU A 258 -28.60 -39.06 -1.06
N ALA A 259 -28.91 -39.80 -2.12
CA ALA A 259 -29.99 -40.79 -2.15
C ALA A 259 -29.70 -41.98 -1.23
N GLY A 260 -28.44 -42.43 -1.17
CA GLY A 260 -27.99 -43.46 -0.23
C GLY A 260 -28.07 -42.99 1.23
N GLN A 261 -27.66 -41.74 1.50
CA GLN A 261 -27.79 -41.10 2.82
C GLN A 261 -29.25 -40.92 3.27
N GLN A 262 -30.19 -40.79 2.33
CA GLN A 262 -31.59 -40.44 2.61
C GLN A 262 -32.58 -41.57 2.28
N GLY A 263 -32.11 -42.75 1.88
CA GLY A 263 -32.92 -43.94 1.59
C GLY A 263 -33.81 -43.85 0.34
N VAL A 264 -33.39 -43.10 -0.68
CA VAL A 264 -34.17 -42.89 -1.92
C VAL A 264 -33.82 -43.92 -2.99
N ASP A 265 -34.84 -44.55 -3.56
CA ASP A 265 -34.67 -45.33 -4.79
C ASP A 265 -34.66 -44.41 -6.02
N LEU A 266 -33.51 -44.37 -6.71
CA LEU A 266 -33.28 -43.57 -7.91
C LEU A 266 -34.08 -44.04 -9.12
N ASN A 267 -34.55 -45.30 -9.14
CA ASN A 267 -35.39 -45.83 -10.24
C ASN A 267 -36.75 -45.13 -10.35
N HIS A 268 -37.15 -44.37 -9.34
CA HIS A 268 -38.41 -43.62 -9.28
C HIS A 268 -38.23 -42.10 -9.44
N LEU A 269 -37.03 -41.64 -9.78
CA LEU A 269 -36.74 -40.23 -10.04
C LEU A 269 -36.61 -39.95 -11.54
N GLN A 270 -37.03 -38.76 -11.96
CA GLN A 270 -36.81 -38.27 -13.32
C GLN A 270 -35.81 -37.11 -13.28
N GLY A 271 -34.70 -37.27 -14.00
CA GLY A 271 -33.56 -36.36 -13.85
C GLY A 271 -33.76 -35.01 -14.55
N SER A 272 -33.44 -33.93 -13.83
CA SER A 272 -33.52 -32.55 -14.34
C SER A 272 -32.20 -32.04 -14.95
N GLY A 273 -31.12 -32.82 -14.87
CA GLY A 273 -29.82 -32.48 -15.44
C GLY A 273 -29.72 -32.66 -16.97
N PRO A 274 -28.59 -32.25 -17.58
CA PRO A 274 -28.34 -32.45 -19.01
C PRO A 274 -28.52 -33.91 -19.41
N ALA A 275 -29.12 -34.15 -20.58
CA ALA A 275 -29.50 -35.48 -21.07
C ALA A 275 -30.41 -36.32 -20.14
N GLY A 276 -31.11 -35.70 -19.18
CA GLY A 276 -32.02 -36.38 -18.25
C GLY A 276 -31.33 -37.05 -17.05
N VAL A 277 -30.11 -36.63 -16.73
CA VAL A 277 -29.35 -37.13 -15.57
C VAL A 277 -30.01 -36.67 -14.27
N ILE A 278 -30.23 -37.59 -13.33
CA ILE A 278 -30.72 -37.32 -11.98
C ILE A 278 -29.64 -36.59 -11.19
N VAL A 279 -29.91 -35.35 -10.78
CA VAL A 279 -28.99 -34.51 -10.01
C VAL A 279 -29.43 -34.40 -8.55
N ALA A 280 -28.57 -33.88 -7.67
CA ALA A 280 -28.86 -33.85 -6.23
C ALA A 280 -30.15 -33.08 -5.86
N ALA A 281 -30.54 -32.09 -6.67
CA ALA A 281 -31.81 -31.39 -6.51
C ALA A 281 -33.03 -32.32 -6.62
N ASP A 282 -32.99 -33.30 -7.52
CA ASP A 282 -34.07 -34.27 -7.76
C ASP A 282 -34.24 -35.22 -6.56
N VAL A 283 -33.14 -35.54 -5.88
CA VAL A 283 -33.10 -36.38 -4.68
C VAL A 283 -33.61 -35.61 -3.45
N ILE A 284 -33.14 -34.37 -3.27
CA ILE A 284 -33.59 -33.46 -2.19
C ILE A 284 -35.10 -33.21 -2.27
N ALA A 285 -35.63 -33.10 -3.50
CA ALA A 285 -37.06 -32.87 -3.74
C ALA A 285 -37.96 -34.01 -3.21
N VAL A 286 -37.45 -35.23 -3.07
CA VAL A 286 -38.22 -36.41 -2.61
C VAL A 286 -38.02 -36.71 -1.12
N THR A 287 -36.90 -36.27 -0.53
CA THR A 287 -36.54 -36.54 0.88
C THR A 287 -36.97 -35.45 1.85
N GLY A 288 -37.41 -34.30 1.33
CA GLY A 288 -38.19 -33.31 2.07
C GLY A 288 -39.55 -33.85 2.51
N ARG A 289 -39.57 -34.85 3.39
CA ARG A 289 -40.81 -35.44 3.91
C ARG A 289 -41.47 -34.46 4.87
N ALA A 290 -42.49 -33.79 4.33
CA ALA A 290 -43.24 -32.73 4.97
C ALA A 290 -42.37 -31.54 5.41
N ALA A 291 -42.35 -30.51 4.56
CA ALA A 291 -42.48 -29.17 5.12
C ALA A 291 -43.62 -29.21 6.18
N PRO A 292 -43.50 -28.51 7.32
CA PRO A 292 -44.68 -28.27 8.13
C PRO A 292 -45.76 -27.73 7.21
N ALA A 293 -47.01 -28.15 7.42
CA ALA A 293 -48.14 -27.49 6.80
C ALA A 293 -48.27 -26.09 7.39
N THR A 294 -47.34 -25.21 7.03
CA THR A 294 -47.65 -23.81 6.90
C THR A 294 -48.84 -23.77 5.96
N THR A 295 -49.92 -23.22 6.50
CA THR A 295 -50.98 -22.58 5.75
C THR A 295 -50.43 -21.33 5.04
N GLY A 296 -49.30 -21.47 4.35
CA GLY A 296 -49.05 -20.74 3.13
C GLY A 296 -50.01 -21.34 2.13
N ALA A 297 -51.17 -20.70 1.96
CA ALA A 297 -51.96 -20.94 0.77
C ALA A 297 -50.99 -20.87 -0.42
N ARG A 298 -51.08 -21.82 -1.36
CA ARG A 298 -50.83 -21.41 -2.74
C ARG A 298 -51.71 -20.18 -2.90
N VAL A 299 -51.11 -19.00 -3.04
CA VAL A 299 -51.87 -17.83 -3.48
C VAL A 299 -52.46 -18.31 -4.78
N SER A 300 -53.76 -18.59 -4.75
CA SER A 300 -54.50 -19.03 -5.92
C SER A 300 -54.24 -17.95 -6.94
N GLU A 301 -53.43 -18.28 -7.97
CA GLU A 301 -52.97 -17.30 -8.95
C GLU A 301 -54.20 -16.51 -9.36
N PRO A 302 -54.24 -15.19 -9.05
CA PRO A 302 -55.49 -14.45 -9.15
C PRO A 302 -55.97 -14.63 -10.58
N ALA A 303 -57.21 -15.12 -10.75
CA ALA A 303 -57.72 -15.47 -12.07
C ALA A 303 -57.87 -14.18 -12.89
N VAL A 304 -56.80 -13.76 -13.55
CA VAL A 304 -56.72 -12.54 -14.35
C VAL A 304 -57.57 -12.77 -15.60
N PRO A 305 -58.70 -12.07 -15.79
CA PRO A 305 -59.53 -12.28 -16.96
C PRO A 305 -58.84 -11.71 -18.20
N GLY A 306 -58.59 -12.56 -19.21
CA GLY A 306 -58.02 -12.15 -20.49
C GLY A 306 -57.32 -13.30 -21.22
N GLU A 307 -56.98 -13.08 -22.49
CA GLU A 307 -56.10 -13.98 -23.23
C GLU A 307 -54.65 -13.54 -23.04
N GLY A 308 -53.84 -14.40 -22.41
CA GLY A 308 -52.43 -14.16 -22.17
C GLY A 308 -51.52 -14.77 -23.23
N ARG A 309 -50.36 -14.13 -23.49
CA ARG A 309 -49.25 -14.74 -24.25
C ARG A 309 -48.19 -15.31 -23.30
N ALA A 310 -47.40 -16.27 -23.79
CA ALA A 310 -46.21 -16.71 -23.08
C ALA A 310 -45.20 -15.54 -22.88
N MET A 311 -44.52 -15.55 -21.72
CA MET A 311 -43.36 -14.70 -21.49
C MET A 311 -42.20 -15.11 -22.40
N SER A 312 -41.56 -14.13 -23.03
CA SER A 312 -40.28 -14.28 -23.72
C SER A 312 -39.16 -14.68 -22.74
N ALA A 313 -38.02 -15.13 -23.27
CA ALA A 313 -36.86 -15.50 -22.43
C ALA A 313 -36.38 -14.33 -21.55
N ILE A 314 -36.41 -13.10 -22.08
CA ILE A 314 -36.04 -11.89 -21.34
C ILE A 314 -37.06 -11.60 -20.22
N GLU A 315 -38.35 -11.73 -20.48
CA GLU A 315 -39.39 -11.51 -19.44
C GLU A 315 -39.32 -12.57 -18.34
N LYS A 316 -39.00 -13.82 -18.67
CA LYS A 316 -38.73 -14.88 -17.67
C LYS A 316 -37.50 -14.57 -16.84
N ALA A 317 -36.40 -14.13 -17.46
CA ALA A 317 -35.17 -13.76 -16.77
C ALA A 317 -35.38 -12.54 -15.84
N ILE A 318 -36.11 -11.52 -16.30
CA ILE A 318 -36.51 -10.37 -15.46
C ILE A 318 -37.37 -10.84 -14.28
N SER A 319 -38.38 -11.68 -14.52
CA SER A 319 -39.23 -12.23 -13.46
C SER A 319 -38.41 -12.97 -12.39
N GLN A 320 -37.49 -13.85 -12.80
CA GLN A 320 -36.59 -14.57 -11.91
C GLN A 320 -35.65 -13.62 -11.14
N ALA A 321 -35.07 -12.62 -11.80
CA ALA A 321 -34.19 -11.64 -11.17
C ALA A 321 -34.94 -10.77 -10.14
N MET A 322 -36.17 -10.34 -10.45
CA MET A 322 -37.01 -9.57 -9.53
C MET A 322 -37.43 -10.40 -8.30
N VAL A 323 -37.78 -11.68 -8.49
CA VAL A 323 -38.04 -12.61 -7.38
C VAL A 323 -36.78 -12.80 -6.51
N ALA A 324 -35.59 -12.90 -7.10
CA ALA A 324 -34.34 -13.00 -6.35
C ALA A 324 -34.03 -11.72 -5.55
N SER A 325 -34.28 -10.52 -6.11
CA SER A 325 -34.11 -9.25 -5.41
C SER A 325 -34.99 -9.12 -4.15
N LEU A 326 -36.14 -9.80 -4.05
CA LEU A 326 -36.98 -9.80 -2.84
C LEU A 326 -36.31 -10.45 -1.62
N SER A 327 -35.24 -11.23 -1.82
CA SER A 327 -34.44 -11.82 -0.74
C SER A 327 -33.36 -10.89 -0.16
N ILE A 328 -33.23 -9.68 -0.72
CA ILE A 328 -32.22 -8.69 -0.33
C ILE A 328 -32.87 -7.73 0.69
N PRO A 329 -32.37 -7.65 1.94
CA PRO A 329 -32.88 -6.70 2.92
C PRO A 329 -32.36 -5.30 2.56
N VAL A 330 -33.19 -4.51 1.89
CA VAL A 330 -32.80 -3.17 1.40
C VAL A 330 -33.24 -2.04 2.32
N PHE A 331 -32.44 -0.97 2.30
CA PHE A 331 -32.85 0.34 2.82
C PHE A 331 -32.53 1.43 1.79
N HIS A 332 -33.16 2.59 1.96
CA HIS A 332 -33.12 3.70 1.02
C HIS A 332 -32.65 4.98 1.71
N VAL A 333 -31.75 5.74 1.07
CA VAL A 333 -31.30 7.06 1.54
C VAL A 333 -31.29 8.00 0.35
N THR A 334 -31.80 9.22 0.53
CA THR A 334 -31.90 10.22 -0.56
C THR A 334 -31.13 11.48 -0.20
N VAL A 335 -30.40 12.03 -1.17
CA VAL A 335 -29.79 13.37 -1.09
C VAL A 335 -30.21 14.20 -2.32
N LYS A 336 -30.33 15.52 -2.18
CA LYS A 336 -30.48 16.43 -3.32
C LYS A 336 -29.13 17.04 -3.68
N ALA A 337 -28.71 16.93 -4.94
CA ALA A 337 -27.48 17.50 -5.49
C ALA A 337 -27.80 18.53 -6.60
N LYS A 338 -26.98 19.56 -6.74
CA LYS A 338 -27.10 20.62 -7.75
C LYS A 338 -26.18 20.34 -8.95
N PRO A 339 -26.70 19.78 -10.07
CA PRO A 339 -25.86 19.29 -11.16
C PRO A 339 -25.35 20.38 -12.10
N GLU A 340 -25.68 21.66 -11.89
CA GLU A 340 -25.43 22.74 -12.86
C GLU A 340 -23.94 22.93 -13.17
N ALA A 341 -23.06 22.72 -12.18
CA ALA A 341 -21.61 22.74 -12.37
C ALA A 341 -21.16 21.56 -13.25
N LEU A 342 -21.57 20.33 -12.90
CA LEU A 342 -21.26 19.12 -13.67
C LEU A 342 -21.82 19.18 -15.10
N MET A 343 -23.00 19.75 -15.31
CA MET A 343 -23.60 19.96 -16.63
C MET A 343 -22.78 20.91 -17.51
N ARG A 344 -22.28 22.03 -16.93
CA ARG A 344 -21.38 22.95 -17.65
C ARG A 344 -20.06 22.26 -18.00
N ALA A 345 -19.46 21.54 -17.04
CA ALA A 345 -18.22 20.81 -17.23
C ALA A 345 -18.36 19.71 -18.29
N ALA A 346 -19.36 18.84 -18.17
CA ALA A 346 -19.64 17.79 -19.15
C ALA A 346 -19.82 18.35 -20.57
N LYS A 347 -20.54 19.46 -20.73
CA LYS A 347 -20.68 20.16 -22.01
C LYS A 347 -19.35 20.69 -22.55
N ALA A 348 -18.49 21.25 -21.70
CA ALA A 348 -17.16 21.75 -22.10
C ALA A 348 -16.26 20.60 -22.59
N HIS A 349 -16.24 19.47 -21.89
CA HIS A 349 -15.50 18.26 -22.30
C HIS A 349 -16.19 17.45 -23.43
N LYS A 350 -17.32 17.92 -23.97
CA LYS A 350 -18.12 17.25 -25.01
C LYS A 350 -18.62 15.85 -24.62
N VAL A 351 -18.89 15.62 -23.33
CA VAL A 351 -19.39 14.36 -22.79
C VAL A 351 -20.82 14.46 -22.29
N SER A 352 -21.51 13.32 -22.23
CA SER A 352 -22.86 13.23 -21.69
C SER A 352 -22.87 13.35 -20.17
N LEU A 353 -23.92 13.96 -19.62
CA LEU A 353 -24.11 14.08 -18.17
C LEU A 353 -24.09 12.72 -17.47
N THR A 354 -24.63 11.67 -18.12
CA THR A 354 -24.63 10.29 -17.60
C THR A 354 -23.21 9.75 -17.41
N VAL A 355 -22.29 9.96 -18.37
CA VAL A 355 -20.87 9.56 -18.24
C VAL A 355 -20.17 10.38 -17.16
N ALA A 356 -20.44 11.68 -17.08
CA ALA A 356 -19.89 12.54 -16.03
C ALA A 356 -20.35 12.10 -14.63
N ILE A 357 -21.62 11.72 -14.47
CA ILE A 357 -22.14 11.17 -13.21
C ILE A 357 -21.55 9.78 -12.92
N ALA A 358 -21.34 8.92 -13.93
CA ALA A 358 -20.67 7.63 -13.72
C ALA A 358 -19.24 7.81 -13.20
N LYS A 359 -18.46 8.76 -13.75
CA LYS A 359 -17.14 9.09 -13.20
C LYS A 359 -17.23 9.68 -11.80
N ALA A 360 -18.20 10.57 -11.52
CA ALA A 360 -18.44 11.11 -10.18
C ALA A 360 -18.77 9.99 -9.16
N ALA A 361 -19.56 8.98 -9.57
CA ALA A 361 -19.84 7.80 -8.76
C ALA A 361 -18.58 6.97 -8.50
N SER A 362 -17.74 6.73 -9.51
CA SER A 362 -16.44 6.06 -9.33
C SER A 362 -15.52 6.80 -8.34
N GLN A 363 -15.48 8.13 -8.37
CA GLN A 363 -14.73 8.95 -7.39
C GLN A 363 -15.28 8.83 -5.96
N ALA A 364 -16.58 8.57 -5.79
CA ALA A 364 -17.18 8.29 -4.49
C ALA A 364 -16.93 6.83 -4.06
N LEU A 365 -17.06 5.84 -4.96
CA LEU A 365 -16.82 4.42 -4.68
C LEU A 365 -15.36 4.17 -4.23
N ALA A 366 -14.40 4.89 -4.80
CA ALA A 366 -12.99 4.80 -4.41
C ALA A 366 -12.71 5.18 -2.93
N LYS A 367 -13.62 5.92 -2.28
CA LYS A 367 -13.57 6.25 -0.85
C LYS A 367 -14.41 5.31 0.03
N HIS A 368 -15.37 4.62 -0.58
CA HIS A 368 -16.43 3.85 0.09
C HIS A 368 -16.51 2.43 -0.50
N PRO A 369 -15.43 1.60 -0.36
CA PRO A 369 -15.29 0.34 -1.09
C PRO A 369 -16.40 -0.69 -0.80
N LEU A 370 -16.99 -0.65 0.40
CA LEU A 370 -18.14 -1.50 0.76
C LEU A 370 -19.37 -1.27 -0.12
N VAL A 371 -19.56 -0.05 -0.65
CA VAL A 371 -20.64 0.25 -1.60
C VAL A 371 -20.42 -0.42 -2.97
N ASN A 372 -19.17 -0.77 -3.29
CA ASN A 372 -18.77 -1.55 -4.47
C ASN A 372 -18.61 -3.06 -4.19
N ALA A 373 -18.85 -3.52 -2.97
CA ALA A 373 -18.76 -4.94 -2.61
C ALA A 373 -19.99 -5.74 -3.08
N ALA A 374 -20.05 -7.03 -2.75
CA ALA A 374 -21.21 -7.90 -2.97
C ALA A 374 -21.33 -8.97 -1.88
N TYR A 375 -22.55 -9.27 -1.45
CA TYR A 375 -22.85 -10.40 -0.57
C TYR A 375 -22.95 -11.71 -1.38
N GLN A 376 -22.29 -12.76 -0.91
CA GLN A 376 -22.46 -14.14 -1.38
C GLN A 376 -23.30 -14.94 -0.35
N PRO A 377 -24.26 -15.77 -0.78
CA PRO A 377 -25.10 -16.61 0.10
C PRO A 377 -24.37 -17.65 0.98
N THR A 378 -23.04 -17.67 0.97
CA THR A 378 -22.17 -18.47 1.83
C THR A 378 -21.61 -17.63 2.99
N ASP A 379 -22.39 -16.67 3.49
CA ASP A 379 -22.02 -15.70 4.53
C ASP A 379 -20.68 -14.98 4.30
N LYS A 380 -20.42 -14.58 3.05
CA LYS A 380 -19.17 -13.93 2.62
C LYS A 380 -19.44 -12.60 1.90
N ILE A 381 -18.71 -11.55 2.29
CA ILE A 381 -18.64 -10.29 1.54
C ILE A 381 -17.44 -10.36 0.60
N VAL A 382 -17.63 -9.93 -0.65
CA VAL A 382 -16.58 -9.84 -1.67
C VAL A 382 -16.37 -8.37 -2.03
N GLU A 383 -15.24 -7.82 -1.59
CA GLU A 383 -14.77 -6.49 -1.97
C GLU A 383 -14.12 -6.50 -3.35
N ARG A 384 -14.21 -5.37 -4.07
CA ARG A 384 -13.76 -5.24 -5.46
C ARG A 384 -13.19 -3.84 -5.70
N ALA A 385 -11.97 -3.76 -6.23
CA ALA A 385 -11.30 -2.49 -6.55
C ALA A 385 -11.75 -1.87 -7.89
N GLN A 386 -12.21 -2.71 -8.83
CA GLN A 386 -12.69 -2.26 -10.15
C GLN A 386 -14.09 -1.64 -10.08
N HIS A 387 -14.33 -0.53 -10.77
CA HIS A 387 -15.64 0.09 -10.90
C HIS A 387 -16.21 -0.17 -12.29
N ASP A 388 -17.01 -1.24 -12.39
CA ASP A 388 -17.75 -1.58 -13.59
C ASP A 388 -19.18 -1.06 -13.46
N ILE A 389 -19.44 0.14 -14.01
CA ILE A 389 -20.70 0.85 -13.77
C ILE A 389 -21.73 0.47 -14.83
N GLY A 390 -22.73 -0.31 -14.42
CA GLY A 390 -23.92 -0.60 -15.20
C GLY A 390 -24.84 0.62 -15.25
N ILE A 391 -25.32 1.00 -16.44
CA ILE A 391 -26.23 2.13 -16.61
C ILE A 391 -27.49 1.67 -17.32
N ALA A 392 -28.65 1.85 -16.68
CA ALA A 392 -29.94 1.38 -17.20
C ALA A 392 -30.34 2.16 -18.47
N ALA A 393 -30.66 1.43 -19.56
CA ALA A 393 -30.99 2.00 -20.87
C ALA A 393 -32.20 1.31 -21.53
N THR A 394 -33.09 2.10 -22.11
CA THR A 394 -34.31 1.63 -22.78
C THR A 394 -34.03 1.13 -24.20
N THR A 395 -34.65 0.01 -24.60
CA THR A 395 -34.56 -0.55 -25.96
C THR A 395 -35.66 -0.01 -26.88
N GLU A 396 -35.41 0.05 -28.19
CA GLU A 396 -36.36 0.59 -29.19
C GLU A 396 -37.70 -0.16 -29.21
N ASP A 397 -37.67 -1.49 -29.08
CA ASP A 397 -38.88 -2.35 -29.01
C ASP A 397 -39.54 -2.39 -27.61
N GLY A 398 -39.18 -1.47 -26.71
CA GLY A 398 -39.61 -1.45 -25.31
C GLY A 398 -38.88 -2.48 -24.43
N GLY A 399 -38.60 -2.13 -23.17
CA GLY A 399 -37.81 -2.96 -22.24
C GLY A 399 -36.47 -2.34 -21.87
N LEU A 400 -35.77 -2.96 -20.92
CA LEU A 400 -34.59 -2.42 -20.27
C LEU A 400 -33.37 -3.34 -20.47
N VAL A 401 -32.23 -2.75 -20.77
CA VAL A 401 -30.90 -3.40 -20.75
C VAL A 401 -29.93 -2.54 -19.96
N VAL A 402 -28.87 -3.15 -19.41
CA VAL A 402 -27.86 -2.46 -18.60
C VAL A 402 -26.49 -2.62 -19.27
N PRO A 403 -26.13 -1.79 -20.25
CA PRO A 403 -24.75 -1.68 -20.71
C PRO A 403 -23.82 -1.30 -19.55
N VAL A 404 -22.62 -1.89 -19.51
CA VAL A 404 -21.63 -1.71 -18.45
C VAL A 404 -20.41 -0.95 -18.97
N LEU A 405 -20.10 0.21 -18.38
CA LEU A 405 -18.81 0.88 -18.55
C LEU A 405 -17.77 0.22 -17.64
N ARG A 406 -16.69 -0.30 -18.24
CA ARG A 406 -15.66 -1.07 -17.53
C ARG A 406 -14.52 -0.21 -17.03
N ALA A 407 -14.01 -0.53 -15.83
CA ALA A 407 -12.82 0.09 -15.22
C ALA A 407 -12.87 1.63 -15.22
N VAL A 408 -13.96 2.20 -14.68
CA VAL A 408 -14.23 3.64 -14.73
C VAL A 408 -13.20 4.46 -13.93
N GLU A 409 -12.52 3.87 -12.94
CA GLU A 409 -11.45 4.50 -12.16
C GLU A 409 -10.28 4.99 -13.04
N GLY A 410 -9.78 4.14 -13.93
CA GLY A 410 -8.54 4.38 -14.68
C GLY A 410 -8.70 5.22 -15.94
N LYS A 411 -9.93 5.54 -16.35
CA LYS A 411 -10.24 6.18 -17.64
C LYS A 411 -10.61 7.65 -17.49
N ASP A 412 -10.18 8.48 -18.43
CA ASP A 412 -10.66 9.86 -18.55
C ASP A 412 -12.09 9.91 -19.16
N LEU A 413 -12.71 11.10 -19.13
CA LEU A 413 -14.07 11.28 -19.62
C LEU A 413 -14.21 11.18 -21.14
N ALA A 414 -13.19 11.54 -21.92
CA ALA A 414 -13.22 11.45 -23.38
C ALA A 414 -13.20 9.99 -23.84
N LEU A 415 -12.36 9.16 -23.22
CA LEU A 415 -12.33 7.71 -23.42
C LEU A 415 -13.63 7.06 -22.95
N LEU A 416 -14.14 7.38 -21.76
CA LEU A 416 -15.42 6.87 -21.29
C LEU A 416 -16.58 7.24 -22.21
N GLN A 417 -16.61 8.45 -22.77
CA GLN A 417 -17.63 8.86 -23.72
C GLN A 417 -17.49 8.15 -25.08
N SER A 418 -16.27 7.87 -25.54
CA SER A 418 -16.02 7.15 -26.79
C SER A 418 -16.42 5.68 -26.70
N GLU A 419 -16.27 5.05 -25.52
CA GLU A 419 -16.79 3.70 -25.23
C GLU A 419 -18.32 3.70 -25.01
N TRP A 420 -18.85 4.69 -24.29
CA TRP A 420 -20.28 4.78 -23.96
C TRP A 420 -21.18 4.91 -25.20
N THR A 421 -20.75 5.71 -26.18
CA THR A 421 -21.55 6.00 -27.38
C THR A 421 -21.96 4.73 -28.16
N PRO A 422 -21.03 3.85 -28.59
CA PRO A 422 -21.40 2.59 -29.27
C PRO A 422 -22.12 1.60 -28.34
N LEU A 423 -21.83 1.59 -27.03
CA LEU A 423 -22.55 0.74 -26.07
C LEU A 423 -24.05 1.11 -26.03
N VAL A 424 -24.39 2.39 -25.99
CA VAL A 424 -25.81 2.85 -26.01
C VAL A 424 -26.50 2.50 -27.33
N GLU A 425 -25.81 2.62 -28.47
CA GLU A 425 -26.38 2.23 -29.77
C GLU A 425 -26.63 0.73 -29.88
N LYS A 426 -25.70 -0.10 -29.40
CA LYS A 426 -25.90 -1.56 -29.30
C LYS A 426 -27.02 -1.90 -28.33
N ALA A 427 -27.07 -1.23 -27.18
CA ALA A 427 -28.11 -1.42 -26.15
C ALA A 427 -29.51 -1.20 -26.71
N ARG A 428 -29.74 -0.04 -27.37
CA ARG A 428 -31.03 0.31 -28.00
C ARG A 428 -31.53 -0.75 -28.97
N LYS A 429 -30.62 -1.29 -29.79
CA LYS A 429 -30.87 -2.31 -30.82
C LYS A 429 -30.79 -3.76 -30.31
N ARG A 430 -30.60 -3.98 -29.00
CA ARG A 430 -30.40 -5.30 -28.36
C ARG A 430 -29.26 -6.14 -28.96
N ARG A 431 -28.14 -5.49 -29.28
CA ARG A 431 -26.92 -6.09 -29.89
C ARG A 431 -25.69 -6.07 -28.96
N LEU A 432 -25.90 -6.02 -27.65
CA LEU A 432 -24.80 -6.14 -26.68
C LEU A 432 -24.32 -7.60 -26.62
N SER A 433 -23.01 -7.80 -26.69
CA SER A 433 -22.38 -9.09 -26.39
C SER A 433 -22.41 -9.36 -24.86
N PRO A 434 -22.32 -10.62 -24.40
CA PRO A 434 -22.41 -10.93 -22.96
C PRO A 434 -21.50 -10.08 -22.05
N PRO A 435 -20.20 -9.86 -22.35
CA PRO A 435 -19.32 -9.03 -21.51
C PRO A 435 -19.74 -7.56 -21.41
N GLU A 436 -20.57 -7.06 -22.32
CA GLU A 436 -21.04 -5.66 -22.34
C GLU A 436 -22.25 -5.41 -21.42
N TYR A 437 -22.87 -6.46 -20.86
CA TYR A 437 -24.03 -6.34 -19.95
C TYR A 437 -24.02 -7.24 -18.70
N THR A 438 -23.14 -8.24 -18.60
CA THR A 438 -23.06 -9.11 -17.40
C THR A 438 -22.21 -8.51 -16.29
N HIS A 439 -22.50 -8.82 -15.03
CA HIS A 439 -21.64 -8.48 -13.88
C HIS A 439 -21.15 -7.01 -13.79
N PRO A 440 -22.03 -6.00 -13.71
CA PRO A 440 -21.64 -4.69 -13.18
C PRO A 440 -21.23 -4.81 -11.71
N THR A 441 -20.35 -3.94 -11.23
CA THR A 441 -20.04 -3.83 -9.80
C THR A 441 -21.00 -2.90 -9.08
N PHE A 442 -21.41 -1.82 -9.74
CA PHE A 442 -22.33 -0.81 -9.24
C PHE A 442 -23.28 -0.40 -10.37
N THR A 443 -24.52 0.01 -10.04
CA THR A 443 -25.53 0.34 -11.06
C THR A 443 -26.12 1.74 -10.88
N ILE A 444 -26.39 2.40 -12.00
CA ILE A 444 -27.05 3.72 -12.08
C ILE A 444 -28.33 3.58 -12.92
N SER A 445 -29.47 3.93 -12.32
CA SER A 445 -30.73 4.15 -13.02
C SER A 445 -31.01 5.65 -13.11
N ASN A 446 -31.16 6.17 -14.33
CA ASN A 446 -31.41 7.59 -14.56
C ASN A 446 -32.76 7.77 -15.28
N MET A 447 -33.74 8.33 -14.57
CA MET A 447 -35.05 8.69 -15.12
C MET A 447 -35.29 10.20 -15.15
N GLY A 448 -34.25 11.02 -14.88
CA GLY A 448 -34.40 12.48 -14.80
C GLY A 448 -34.91 13.13 -16.09
N MET A 449 -34.67 12.49 -17.25
CA MET A 449 -35.21 12.93 -18.55
C MET A 449 -36.74 12.80 -18.69
N TYR A 450 -37.40 12.04 -17.81
CA TYR A 450 -38.84 11.82 -17.81
C TYR A 450 -39.60 12.72 -16.81
N GLY A 451 -38.92 13.66 -16.15
CA GLY A 451 -39.55 14.60 -15.20
C GLY A 451 -40.03 13.97 -13.89
N ILE A 452 -39.57 12.76 -13.57
CA ILE A 452 -39.89 12.05 -12.33
C ILE A 452 -39.28 12.78 -11.14
N THR A 453 -40.05 13.05 -10.09
CA THR A 453 -39.59 13.76 -8.88
C THR A 453 -38.81 12.88 -7.92
N GLN A 454 -39.19 11.61 -7.79
CA GLN A 454 -38.49 10.58 -7.02
C GLN A 454 -38.89 9.20 -7.55
N PHE A 455 -37.95 8.25 -7.53
CA PHE A 455 -38.22 6.82 -7.68
C PHE A 455 -37.13 6.03 -6.96
N ASP A 456 -37.43 4.77 -6.67
CA ASP A 456 -36.49 3.83 -6.04
C ASP A 456 -36.05 2.79 -7.09
N ALA A 457 -34.80 2.35 -7.01
CA ALA A 457 -34.23 1.41 -7.96
C ALA A 457 -33.97 0.06 -7.29
N ILE A 458 -34.41 -1.03 -7.91
CA ILE A 458 -34.30 -2.37 -7.32
C ILE A 458 -32.85 -2.86 -7.44
N VAL A 459 -32.19 -3.09 -6.29
CA VAL A 459 -30.85 -3.67 -6.27
C VAL A 459 -30.89 -5.12 -6.77
N THR A 460 -29.91 -5.53 -7.56
CA THR A 460 -29.85 -6.88 -8.14
C THR A 460 -28.81 -7.74 -7.42
N PRO A 461 -29.02 -9.07 -7.32
CA PRO A 461 -28.04 -9.99 -6.75
C PRO A 461 -26.65 -9.82 -7.41
N GLY A 462 -25.60 -9.78 -6.61
CA GLY A 462 -24.22 -9.53 -7.08
C GLY A 462 -23.79 -8.05 -7.04
N THR A 463 -24.66 -7.14 -6.60
CA THR A 463 -24.32 -5.73 -6.30
C THR A 463 -24.76 -5.37 -4.88
N ALA A 464 -23.95 -4.60 -4.15
CA ALA A 464 -24.34 -4.09 -2.83
C ALA A 464 -25.27 -2.87 -2.89
N ALA A 465 -25.23 -2.09 -3.97
CA ALA A 465 -26.05 -0.89 -4.12
C ALA A 465 -26.34 -0.49 -5.57
N ILE A 466 -27.42 0.28 -5.74
CA ILE A 466 -27.84 0.94 -6.97
C ILE A 466 -28.29 2.38 -6.63
N ILE A 467 -28.02 3.35 -7.52
CA ILE A 467 -28.55 4.71 -7.38
C ILE A 467 -29.63 5.02 -8.42
N ALA A 468 -30.68 5.69 -7.96
CA ALA A 468 -31.79 6.24 -8.74
C ALA A 468 -31.61 7.76 -8.87
N ILE A 469 -31.62 8.28 -10.10
CA ILE A 469 -31.42 9.70 -10.41
C ILE A 469 -32.68 10.29 -11.02
N ALA A 470 -33.35 11.14 -10.25
CA ALA A 470 -34.61 11.80 -10.60
C ALA A 470 -34.37 13.12 -11.38
N GLY A 471 -35.45 13.83 -11.72
CA GLY A 471 -35.40 15.09 -12.46
C GLY A 471 -34.77 16.22 -11.62
N ASN A 472 -34.08 17.15 -12.28
CA ASN A 472 -33.56 18.34 -11.60
C ASN A 472 -34.70 19.33 -11.29
N SER A 473 -34.61 19.97 -10.13
CA SER A 473 -35.59 20.94 -9.63
C SER A 473 -34.85 22.13 -9.00
N PRO A 474 -35.51 23.26 -8.68
CA PRO A 474 -34.88 24.37 -7.94
C PRO A 474 -34.30 23.96 -6.57
N GLU A 475 -34.79 22.86 -6.01
CA GLU A 475 -34.33 22.27 -4.74
C GLU A 475 -33.15 21.29 -4.93
N GLY A 476 -32.74 21.06 -6.18
CA GLY A 476 -31.74 20.08 -6.60
C GLY A 476 -32.35 18.84 -7.26
N MET A 477 -31.47 18.01 -7.81
CA MET A 477 -31.70 16.70 -8.39
C MET A 477 -31.64 15.63 -7.29
N PRO A 478 -32.74 14.91 -6.99
CA PRO A 478 -32.72 13.83 -6.02
C PRO A 478 -31.94 12.61 -6.52
N ILE A 479 -31.06 12.10 -5.67
CA ILE A 479 -30.28 10.87 -5.84
C ILE A 479 -30.62 9.96 -4.67
N THR A 480 -31.32 8.86 -4.93
CA THR A 480 -31.66 7.83 -3.93
C THR A 480 -30.74 6.64 -4.11
N ILE A 481 -29.99 6.25 -3.07
CA ILE A 481 -29.31 4.96 -3.02
C ILE A 481 -30.26 3.91 -2.46
N THR A 482 -30.28 2.73 -3.08
CA THR A 482 -30.89 1.51 -2.55
C THR A 482 -29.76 0.52 -2.29
N ALA A 483 -29.61 0.08 -1.05
CA ALA A 483 -28.44 -0.70 -0.62
C ALA A 483 -28.82 -1.95 0.19
N ASP A 484 -28.06 -3.04 0.01
CA ASP A 484 -28.16 -4.28 0.77
C ASP A 484 -27.62 -4.08 2.18
N HIS A 485 -28.50 -4.15 3.17
CA HIS A 485 -28.19 -3.94 4.59
C HIS A 485 -27.27 -5.03 5.18
N ARG A 486 -27.00 -6.13 4.45
CA ARG A 486 -25.98 -7.13 4.82
C ARG A 486 -24.54 -6.67 4.51
N VAL A 487 -24.37 -5.67 3.64
CA VAL A 487 -23.06 -5.20 3.17
C VAL A 487 -22.82 -3.74 3.55
N VAL A 488 -23.80 -2.88 3.29
CA VAL A 488 -23.71 -1.43 3.49
C VAL A 488 -24.59 -1.05 4.67
N ASN A 489 -24.07 -0.23 5.59
CA ASN A 489 -24.86 0.31 6.69
C ASN A 489 -25.35 1.75 6.38
N GLY A 490 -26.25 2.28 7.21
CA GLY A 490 -26.83 3.61 7.00
C GLY A 490 -25.81 4.76 7.01
N ALA A 491 -24.70 4.64 7.75
CA ALA A 491 -23.65 5.66 7.77
C ALA A 491 -22.79 5.62 6.50
N GLU A 492 -22.39 4.44 6.05
CA GLU A 492 -21.67 4.24 4.77
C GLU A 492 -22.46 4.79 3.58
N ALA A 493 -23.75 4.46 3.49
CA ALA A 493 -24.64 4.99 2.44
C ALA A 493 -24.75 6.54 2.49
N ALA A 494 -24.81 7.13 3.68
CA ALA A 494 -24.87 8.58 3.85
C ALA A 494 -23.53 9.28 3.52
N LEU A 495 -22.40 8.67 3.88
CA LEU A 495 -21.05 9.18 3.55
C LEU A 495 -20.79 9.08 2.03
N PHE A 496 -21.14 7.96 1.40
CA PHE A 496 -21.09 7.82 -0.05
C PHE A 496 -21.95 8.87 -0.77
N LEU A 497 -23.20 9.08 -0.35
CA LEU A 497 -24.06 10.10 -0.95
C LEU A 497 -23.55 11.52 -0.71
N LYS A 498 -22.89 11.79 0.43
CA LYS A 498 -22.22 13.08 0.72
C LYS A 498 -21.05 13.33 -0.22
N ASP A 499 -20.19 12.34 -0.45
CA ASP A 499 -19.07 12.45 -1.38
C ASP A 499 -19.52 12.50 -2.85
N LEU A 500 -20.54 11.73 -3.23
CA LEU A 500 -21.15 11.79 -4.57
C LEU A 500 -21.79 13.16 -4.83
N LYS A 501 -22.56 13.69 -3.87
CA LYS A 501 -23.08 15.07 -3.93
C LYS A 501 -21.94 16.08 -4.12
N LYS A 502 -20.87 15.97 -3.32
CA LYS A 502 -19.70 16.84 -3.45
C LYS A 502 -19.06 16.72 -4.85
N ALA A 503 -18.91 15.52 -5.39
CA ALA A 503 -18.36 15.30 -6.73
C ALA A 503 -19.24 15.87 -7.86
N ILE A 504 -20.57 15.91 -7.68
CA ILE A 504 -21.52 16.48 -8.65
C ILE A 504 -21.60 18.02 -8.54
N GLU A 505 -21.56 18.56 -7.33
CA GLU A 505 -21.65 20.00 -7.08
C GLU A 505 -20.32 20.73 -7.29
N HIS A 506 -19.20 20.04 -7.08
CA HIS A 506 -17.82 20.52 -7.23
C HIS A 506 -17.01 19.66 -8.21
N PRO A 507 -17.38 19.59 -9.49
CA PRO A 507 -16.66 18.83 -10.51
C PRO A 507 -15.19 19.22 -10.65
N GLU A 508 -14.86 20.51 -10.45
CA GLU A 508 -13.54 21.11 -10.66
C GLU A 508 -12.39 20.32 -10.02
N GLY A 509 -12.62 19.73 -8.84
CA GLY A 509 -11.60 18.96 -8.11
C GLY A 509 -11.25 17.59 -8.67
N TRP A 510 -11.98 17.07 -9.67
CA TRP A 510 -11.70 15.76 -10.29
C TRP A 510 -11.86 15.73 -11.82
N LEU A 511 -12.59 16.67 -12.42
CA LEU A 511 -12.68 16.83 -13.88
C LEU A 511 -11.46 17.54 -14.47
N GLY A 512 -10.75 18.33 -13.66
CA GLY A 512 -9.90 19.41 -14.14
C GLY A 512 -10.74 20.56 -14.69
N THR A 513 -10.34 21.80 -14.46
CA THR A 513 -11.02 22.94 -15.06
C THR A 513 -10.68 23.00 -16.55
N ALA A 514 -11.67 22.84 -17.43
CA ALA A 514 -11.54 23.10 -18.88
C ALA A 514 -11.40 24.60 -19.25
N ALA A 515 -10.91 25.41 -18.32
CA ALA A 515 -10.29 26.68 -18.64
C ALA A 515 -8.81 26.41 -18.94
N ALA A 516 -8.19 27.15 -19.86
CA ALA A 516 -6.74 27.13 -19.97
C ALA A 516 -6.15 27.49 -18.59
N PRO A 517 -5.23 26.69 -18.00
CA PRO A 517 -4.74 26.91 -16.65
C PRO A 517 -4.08 28.30 -16.48
N ILE A 518 -3.55 28.82 -17.58
CA ILE A 518 -3.25 30.23 -17.79
C ILE A 518 -4.35 30.79 -18.73
N PRO A 519 -5.24 31.67 -18.25
CA PRO A 519 -6.27 32.29 -19.08
C PRO A 519 -5.71 33.06 -20.28
N GLU A 520 -6.39 32.95 -21.43
CA GLU A 520 -6.11 33.78 -22.61
C GLU A 520 -6.63 35.21 -22.40
N GLY A 521 -5.81 36.22 -22.70
CA GLY A 521 -6.19 37.62 -22.61
C GLY A 521 -5.03 38.57 -22.93
N ASP A 522 -5.35 39.86 -23.08
CA ASP A 522 -4.37 40.94 -23.27
C ASP A 522 -3.82 41.37 -21.91
N TYR A 523 -2.88 40.57 -21.39
CA TYR A 523 -2.23 40.77 -20.09
C TYR A 523 -0.76 41.18 -20.27
N ASP A 524 -0.24 42.00 -19.35
CA ASP A 524 1.17 42.40 -19.37
C ASP A 524 2.11 41.18 -19.26
N VAL A 525 1.71 40.16 -18.49
CA VAL A 525 2.40 38.86 -18.39
C VAL A 525 1.42 37.69 -18.35
N GLN A 526 1.88 36.51 -18.78
CA GLN A 526 1.05 35.29 -18.70
C GLN A 526 0.97 34.78 -17.26
N VAL A 527 2.10 34.74 -16.55
CA VAL A 527 2.14 34.37 -15.12
C VAL A 527 2.92 35.41 -14.31
N LEU A 528 2.34 35.80 -13.18
CA LEU A 528 2.98 36.59 -12.14
C LEU A 528 3.37 35.70 -10.96
N VAL A 529 4.65 35.65 -10.61
CA VAL A 529 5.14 35.02 -9.37
C VAL A 529 5.42 36.09 -8.34
N ILE A 530 4.83 36.00 -7.15
CA ILE A 530 5.01 36.95 -6.05
C ILE A 530 5.88 36.32 -4.97
N GLY A 531 7.15 36.73 -4.91
CA GLY A 531 8.19 36.21 -4.03
C GLY A 531 9.22 35.37 -4.79
N ALA A 532 10.50 35.75 -4.73
CA ALA A 532 11.61 35.01 -5.35
C ALA A 532 12.39 34.20 -4.29
N GLY A 533 11.68 33.37 -3.53
CA GLY A 533 12.26 32.28 -2.74
C GLY A 533 12.20 30.95 -3.51
N PRO A 534 12.68 29.84 -2.94
CA PRO A 534 12.81 28.55 -3.63
C PRO A 534 11.56 28.09 -4.40
N GLY A 535 10.36 28.19 -3.81
CA GLY A 535 9.11 27.81 -4.49
C GLY A 535 8.69 28.76 -5.61
N GLY A 536 9.04 30.04 -5.52
CA GLY A 536 8.77 31.02 -6.58
C GLY A 536 9.77 30.92 -7.72
N GLU A 537 11.06 30.78 -7.41
CA GLU A 537 12.14 30.59 -8.39
C GLU A 537 11.91 29.30 -9.20
N ASP A 538 11.70 28.16 -8.55
CA ASP A 538 11.51 26.88 -9.25
C ASP A 538 10.24 26.90 -10.12
N CYS A 539 9.15 27.52 -9.63
CA CYS A 539 7.94 27.71 -10.43
C CYS A 539 8.19 28.61 -11.66
N ALA A 540 8.89 29.73 -11.48
CA ALA A 540 9.16 30.68 -12.55
C ALA A 540 10.07 30.08 -13.64
N ARG A 541 11.09 29.32 -13.22
CA ARG A 541 12.04 28.65 -14.11
C ARG A 541 11.36 27.59 -14.97
N GLU A 542 10.62 26.67 -14.35
CA GLU A 542 9.86 25.61 -15.04
C GLU A 542 8.88 26.18 -16.08
N LEU A 543 8.16 27.26 -15.72
CA LEU A 543 7.22 27.93 -16.64
C LEU A 543 7.93 28.55 -17.85
N VAL A 544 9.06 29.23 -17.66
CA VAL A 544 9.79 29.89 -18.76
C VAL A 544 10.51 28.89 -19.66
N GLU A 545 11.01 27.77 -19.13
CA GLU A 545 11.56 26.67 -19.93
C GLU A 545 10.51 26.08 -20.89
N ASN A 546 9.23 26.08 -20.47
CA ASN A 546 8.09 25.69 -21.27
C ASN A 546 7.46 26.86 -22.08
N GLY A 547 8.17 27.99 -22.22
CA GLY A 547 7.83 29.09 -23.11
C GLY A 547 6.81 30.10 -22.58
N VAL A 548 6.43 30.04 -21.31
CA VAL A 548 5.49 30.98 -20.67
C VAL A 548 6.19 32.30 -20.34
N LYS A 549 5.54 33.44 -20.61
CA LYS A 549 6.04 34.77 -20.20
C LYS A 549 5.79 35.04 -18.72
N VAL A 550 6.83 34.98 -17.90
CA VAL A 550 6.78 35.16 -16.44
C VAL A 550 7.39 36.49 -15.98
N ALA A 551 6.71 37.19 -15.08
CA ALA A 551 7.34 38.18 -14.20
C ALA A 551 7.42 37.64 -12.76
N MET A 552 8.53 37.91 -12.08
CA MET A 552 8.78 37.52 -10.70
C MET A 552 9.06 38.76 -9.85
N VAL A 553 8.17 39.06 -8.90
CA VAL A 553 8.28 40.25 -8.03
C VAL A 553 8.92 39.87 -6.71
N ASN A 554 10.02 40.53 -6.36
CA ASN A 554 10.77 40.27 -5.14
C ASN A 554 11.00 41.55 -4.34
N ASN A 555 10.87 41.50 -3.02
CA ASN A 555 11.01 42.69 -2.15
C ASN A 555 12.48 43.05 -1.81
N ALA A 556 13.44 42.46 -2.51
CA ALA A 556 14.87 42.59 -2.33
C ALA A 556 15.59 42.54 -3.70
N PRO A 557 16.81 43.10 -3.83
CA PRO A 557 17.50 43.21 -5.12
C PRO A 557 17.95 41.88 -5.74
N TYR A 558 17.99 40.80 -4.96
CA TYR A 558 18.41 39.46 -5.40
C TYR A 558 17.39 38.38 -5.02
N PRO A 559 17.19 37.34 -5.85
CA PRO A 559 16.42 36.13 -5.53
C PRO A 559 17.02 35.31 -4.36
N GLY A 560 16.41 34.16 -4.04
CA GLY A 560 16.81 33.23 -2.98
C GLY A 560 15.98 33.31 -1.70
N GLY A 561 15.13 34.34 -1.57
CA GLY A 561 14.21 34.55 -0.43
C GLY A 561 14.89 34.47 0.95
N GLU A 562 14.13 34.05 1.96
CA GLU A 562 14.68 33.84 3.32
C GLU A 562 15.79 32.78 3.31
N CYS A 563 15.63 31.68 2.58
CA CYS A 563 16.56 30.55 2.62
C CYS A 563 18.00 30.93 2.22
N LEU A 564 18.17 31.79 1.20
CA LEU A 564 19.48 32.31 0.84
C LEU A 564 19.96 33.41 1.81
N TRP A 565 19.11 34.36 2.18
CA TRP A 565 19.58 35.60 2.82
C TRP A 565 19.58 35.56 4.35
N ARG A 566 18.61 34.86 4.97
CA ARG A 566 18.32 34.92 6.41
C ARG A 566 17.93 33.57 7.03
N GLY A 567 18.28 32.45 6.38
CA GLY A 567 17.88 31.11 6.79
C GLY A 567 18.94 30.05 6.48
N CYS A 568 18.65 29.17 5.53
CA CYS A 568 19.43 27.97 5.20
C CYS A 568 20.93 28.23 4.94
N ILE A 569 21.25 29.11 4.00
CA ILE A 569 22.65 29.31 3.57
C ILE A 569 23.50 30.01 4.64
N PRO A 570 23.05 31.10 5.31
CA PRO A 570 23.86 31.74 6.35
C PRO A 570 24.03 30.87 7.61
N SER A 571 23.01 30.10 8.03
CA SER A 571 23.18 29.13 9.14
C SER A 571 24.22 28.07 8.78
N LYS A 572 24.16 27.49 7.59
CA LYS A 572 25.06 26.40 7.18
C LYS A 572 26.51 26.89 7.00
N ALA A 573 26.70 28.15 6.59
CA ALA A 573 28.02 28.79 6.55
C ALA A 573 28.64 28.98 7.95
N TRP A 574 27.84 29.33 8.97
CA TRP A 574 28.30 29.36 10.37
C TRP A 574 28.53 27.95 10.93
N ARG A 575 27.58 27.02 10.72
CA ARG A 575 27.68 25.61 11.14
C ARG A 575 28.96 24.95 10.63
N ALA A 576 29.31 25.12 9.36
CA ALA A 576 30.55 24.58 8.79
C ALA A 576 31.85 25.09 9.45
N ALA A 577 31.82 26.22 10.17
CA ALA A 577 32.92 26.70 11.00
C ALA A 577 32.83 26.15 12.43
N ALA A 578 31.63 26.06 13.01
CA ALA A 578 31.36 25.44 14.31
C ALA A 578 31.78 23.95 14.34
N ASP A 579 31.42 23.18 13.30
CA ASP A 579 31.77 21.76 13.18
C ASP A 579 33.30 21.58 13.18
N ARG A 580 34.02 22.42 12.44
CA ARG A 580 35.49 22.42 12.42
C ARG A 580 36.13 22.78 13.76
N ILE A 581 35.44 23.54 14.63
CA ILE A 581 35.92 23.79 15.99
C ILE A 581 35.77 22.49 16.80
N ARG A 582 34.57 21.89 16.80
CA ARG A 582 34.27 20.67 17.57
C ARG A 582 35.05 19.43 17.08
N ASP A 583 35.32 19.30 15.79
CA ASP A 583 36.15 18.21 15.24
C ASP A 583 37.57 18.25 15.82
N ARG A 584 38.14 19.45 15.93
CA ARG A 584 39.51 19.66 16.43
C ARG A 584 39.62 19.51 17.95
N GLU A 585 38.51 19.47 18.69
CA GLU A 585 38.50 19.09 20.11
C GLU A 585 38.78 17.58 20.30
N HIS A 586 38.44 16.75 19.30
CA HIS A 586 38.57 15.28 19.36
C HIS A 586 39.86 14.75 18.70
N ASP A 587 40.60 15.59 17.97
CA ASP A 587 41.89 15.27 17.32
C ASP A 587 42.87 14.48 18.21
N ALA A 588 42.95 14.84 19.49
CA ALA A 588 43.87 14.22 20.44
C ALA A 588 43.58 12.72 20.67
N ALA A 589 42.31 12.30 20.59
CA ALA A 589 41.93 10.88 20.69
C ALA A 589 42.41 10.06 19.49
N MET A 590 42.57 10.71 18.33
CA MET A 590 43.14 10.12 17.10
C MET A 590 44.68 10.28 17.03
N GLY A 591 45.32 10.77 18.09
CA GLY A 591 46.77 10.99 18.13
C GLY A 591 47.25 12.25 17.39
N LEU A 592 46.34 13.11 16.93
CA LEU A 592 46.66 14.39 16.30
C LEU A 592 46.84 15.47 17.38
N GLN A 593 47.94 16.23 17.33
CA GLN A 593 48.22 17.30 18.29
C GLN A 593 48.22 18.65 17.57
N MET A 594 47.17 19.43 17.83
CA MET A 594 46.96 20.80 17.33
C MET A 594 46.65 21.74 18.50
N GLY A 595 46.82 23.05 18.30
CA GLY A 595 46.40 24.04 19.28
C GLY A 595 44.88 24.25 19.28
N THR A 596 44.32 24.75 20.39
CA THR A 596 42.89 25.08 20.50
C THR A 596 42.45 26.04 19.38
N PRO A 597 41.38 25.72 18.62
CA PRO A 597 40.83 26.62 17.61
C PRO A 597 40.46 27.98 18.19
N LYS A 598 40.63 29.04 17.39
CA LYS A 598 40.20 30.40 17.74
C LYS A 598 39.33 30.97 16.63
N LEU A 599 38.14 31.44 17.00
CA LEU A 599 37.19 32.03 16.08
C LEU A 599 37.57 33.48 15.75
N ASP A 600 37.83 33.76 14.47
CA ASP A 600 37.83 35.11 13.93
C ASP A 600 36.43 35.41 13.37
N TRP A 601 35.62 36.13 14.15
CA TRP A 601 34.25 36.48 13.78
C TRP A 601 34.18 37.37 12.52
N ALA A 602 35.12 38.30 12.36
CA ALA A 602 35.12 39.22 11.23
C ALA A 602 35.46 38.49 9.92
N GLN A 603 36.40 37.53 9.97
CA GLN A 603 36.73 36.70 8.81
C GLN A 603 35.63 35.68 8.50
N LEU A 604 34.95 35.10 9.51
CA LEU A 604 33.78 34.24 9.31
C LEU A 604 32.63 35.00 8.65
N GLU A 605 32.31 36.20 9.16
CA GLU A 605 31.27 37.05 8.59
C GLU A 605 31.57 37.50 7.16
N LYS A 606 32.83 37.87 6.89
CA LYS A 606 33.29 38.16 5.52
C LYS A 606 33.12 36.96 4.60
N HIS A 607 33.44 35.75 5.06
CA HIS A 607 33.25 34.52 4.29
C HIS A 607 31.77 34.24 4.02
N ARG A 608 30.91 34.27 5.05
CA ARG A 608 29.45 34.10 4.91
C ARG A 608 28.86 35.07 3.90
N ARG A 609 29.10 36.38 4.07
CA ARG A 609 28.56 37.44 3.20
C ARG A 609 29.03 37.29 1.76
N GLY A 610 30.27 36.86 1.54
CA GLY A 610 30.79 36.50 0.21
C GLY A 610 29.98 35.40 -0.47
N ILE A 611 29.68 34.31 0.25
CA ILE A 611 28.84 33.21 -0.27
C ILE A 611 27.44 33.71 -0.65
N LEU A 612 26.82 34.53 0.21
CA LEU A 612 25.47 35.05 -0.05
C LEU A 612 25.45 35.94 -1.30
N GLN A 613 26.40 36.88 -1.40
CA GLN A 613 26.50 37.80 -2.52
C GLN A 613 26.71 37.03 -3.84
N THR A 614 27.69 36.12 -3.89
CA THR A 614 27.95 35.33 -5.09
C THR A 614 26.74 34.48 -5.52
N ARG A 615 26.05 33.83 -4.57
CA ARG A 615 24.85 33.05 -4.91
C ARG A 615 23.67 33.94 -5.35
N GLY A 616 23.49 35.10 -4.74
CA GLY A 616 22.44 36.06 -5.12
C GLY A 616 22.63 36.64 -6.53
N GLU A 617 23.86 37.03 -6.85
CA GLU A 617 24.25 37.47 -8.19
C GLU A 617 24.08 36.36 -9.24
N MET A 618 24.46 35.12 -8.89
CA MET A 618 24.27 33.96 -9.76
C MET A 618 22.80 33.66 -9.99
N ALA A 619 21.95 33.67 -8.96
CA ALA A 619 20.51 33.42 -9.10
C ALA A 619 19.85 34.48 -10.01
N LEU A 620 20.09 35.77 -9.73
CA LEU A 620 19.57 36.87 -10.56
C LEU A 620 20.03 36.76 -12.02
N LYS A 621 21.32 36.44 -12.25
CA LYS A 621 21.86 36.25 -13.60
C LYS A 621 21.23 35.05 -14.31
N THR A 622 20.97 33.95 -13.61
CA THR A 622 20.27 32.78 -14.15
C THR A 622 18.85 33.14 -14.56
N ASP A 623 18.08 33.77 -13.67
CA ASP A 623 16.67 34.10 -13.93
C ASP A 623 16.52 35.07 -15.11
N GLN A 624 17.36 36.11 -15.16
CA GLN A 624 17.42 37.04 -16.28
C GLN A 624 17.91 36.35 -17.58
N GLY A 625 18.85 35.42 -17.48
CA GLY A 625 19.33 34.62 -18.61
C GLY A 625 18.26 33.70 -19.20
N MET A 626 17.39 33.17 -18.34
CA MET A 626 16.20 32.41 -18.75
C MET A 626 15.09 33.30 -19.34
N LYS A 627 15.19 34.63 -19.18
CA LYS A 627 14.22 35.68 -19.58
C LYS A 627 13.03 35.85 -18.62
N ILE A 628 13.17 35.47 -17.35
CA ILE A 628 12.21 35.86 -16.30
C ILE A 628 12.32 37.38 -16.09
N GLN A 629 11.19 38.09 -16.11
CA GLN A 629 11.16 39.51 -15.77
C GLN A 629 11.20 39.68 -14.24
N VAL A 630 12.41 39.74 -13.68
CA VAL A 630 12.62 39.99 -12.24
C VAL A 630 12.39 41.47 -11.94
N LEU A 631 11.50 41.77 -10.98
CA LEU A 631 11.09 43.12 -10.57
C LEU A 631 11.32 43.33 -9.07
N GLU A 632 11.95 44.44 -8.68
CA GLU A 632 12.24 44.77 -7.28
C GLU A 632 11.11 45.63 -6.68
N GLY A 633 10.28 45.02 -5.84
CA GLY A 633 9.16 45.68 -5.17
C GLY A 633 8.27 44.76 -4.34
N LYS A 634 7.20 45.33 -3.79
CA LYS A 634 6.12 44.62 -3.08
C LYS A 634 4.85 44.69 -3.92
N ALA A 635 4.33 43.53 -4.33
CA ALA A 635 3.06 43.42 -5.03
C ALA A 635 1.88 43.42 -4.04
N ARG A 636 0.77 44.03 -4.46
CA ARG A 636 -0.52 44.06 -3.75
C ARG A 636 -1.63 43.90 -4.78
N PHE A 637 -2.57 42.99 -4.57
CA PHE A 637 -3.71 42.80 -5.48
C PHE A 637 -4.60 44.03 -5.52
N THR A 638 -4.98 44.44 -6.73
CA THR A 638 -5.97 45.50 -7.01
C THR A 638 -7.25 44.95 -7.63
N GLY A 639 -7.22 43.72 -8.13
CA GLY A 639 -8.34 42.95 -8.66
C GLY A 639 -7.96 41.48 -8.90
N GLU A 640 -8.85 40.71 -9.52
CA GLU A 640 -8.66 39.27 -9.79
C GLU A 640 -7.48 38.95 -10.72
N HIS A 641 -7.13 39.89 -11.62
CA HIS A 641 -6.08 39.76 -12.63
C HIS A 641 -5.08 40.93 -12.61
N SER A 642 -5.01 41.70 -11.51
CA SER A 642 -4.15 42.89 -11.44
C SER A 642 -3.50 43.11 -10.07
N VAL A 643 -2.24 43.54 -10.10
CA VAL A 643 -1.50 44.02 -8.92
C VAL A 643 -0.99 45.44 -9.12
N GLU A 644 -0.76 46.12 -8.02
CA GLU A 644 0.14 47.27 -7.92
C GLU A 644 1.46 46.79 -7.30
N ILE A 645 2.57 47.11 -7.95
CA ILE A 645 3.93 46.91 -7.43
C ILE A 645 4.41 48.24 -6.89
N SER A 646 4.86 48.25 -5.63
CA SER A 646 5.46 49.40 -4.95
C SER A 646 6.95 49.17 -4.69
N GLY A 647 7.75 50.23 -4.64
CA GLY A 647 9.20 50.14 -4.45
C GLY A 647 9.98 50.68 -5.66
N LYS A 648 11.08 50.01 -6.01
CA LYS A 648 12.01 50.46 -7.06
C LYS A 648 11.41 50.35 -8.46
N ASP A 649 10.78 49.23 -8.78
CA ASP A 649 10.14 48.96 -10.07
C ASP A 649 8.65 49.33 -10.12
N ALA A 650 8.24 50.34 -9.36
CA ALA A 650 6.83 50.65 -9.10
C ALA A 650 5.99 50.83 -10.39
N ARG A 651 4.89 50.07 -10.49
CA ARG A 651 3.97 50.03 -11.63
C ARG A 651 2.70 49.23 -11.30
N SER A 652 1.63 49.44 -12.05
CA SER A 652 0.56 48.44 -12.16
C SER A 652 0.97 47.33 -13.12
N LEU A 653 0.50 46.11 -12.89
CA LEU A 653 0.74 44.95 -13.75
C LEU A 653 -0.50 44.06 -13.80
N SER A 654 -0.93 43.68 -15.01
CA SER A 654 -1.98 42.68 -15.26
C SER A 654 -1.38 41.30 -15.59
N PHE A 655 -2.10 40.23 -15.22
CA PHE A 655 -1.60 38.86 -15.36
C PHE A 655 -2.70 37.86 -15.72
N GLY A 656 -2.36 36.82 -16.50
CA GLY A 656 -3.25 35.69 -16.77
C GLY A 656 -3.45 34.83 -15.52
N ALA A 657 -2.38 34.27 -14.98
CA ALA A 657 -2.37 33.51 -13.73
C ALA A 657 -1.34 34.06 -12.73
N CYS A 658 -1.46 33.70 -11.45
CA CYS A 658 -0.58 34.16 -10.38
C CYS A 658 -0.14 33.01 -9.46
N VAL A 659 1.10 33.06 -8.96
CA VAL A 659 1.65 32.13 -7.98
C VAL A 659 2.19 32.93 -6.79
N ILE A 660 1.59 32.72 -5.61
CA ILE A 660 1.96 33.42 -4.37
C ILE A 660 2.98 32.56 -3.62
N ALA A 661 4.22 33.05 -3.51
CA ALA A 661 5.36 32.37 -2.91
C ALA A 661 6.07 33.29 -1.88
N THR A 662 5.30 34.07 -1.11
CA THR A 662 5.83 35.12 -0.22
C THR A 662 6.54 34.62 1.04
N GLY A 663 6.51 33.32 1.31
CA GLY A 663 7.09 32.71 2.51
C GLY A 663 6.35 33.09 3.82
N ALA A 664 7.05 32.93 4.95
CA ALA A 664 6.52 33.22 6.28
C ALA A 664 7.62 33.85 7.17
N PRO A 665 7.43 35.05 7.74
CA PRO A 665 8.39 35.62 8.69
C PRO A 665 8.45 34.87 10.03
N ALA A 666 9.49 35.16 10.83
CA ALA A 666 9.59 34.68 12.21
C ALA A 666 8.37 35.06 13.05
N PHE A 667 7.80 34.10 13.80
CA PHE A 667 6.68 34.36 14.71
C PHE A 667 7.20 34.71 16.11
N VAL A 668 6.80 35.88 16.60
CA VAL A 668 7.09 36.35 17.96
C VAL A 668 5.82 36.21 18.82
N PRO A 669 5.83 35.41 19.91
CA PRO A 669 4.69 35.30 20.82
C PRO A 669 4.50 36.59 21.64
N PRO A 670 3.27 36.86 22.12
CA PRO A 670 2.96 38.06 22.91
C PRO A 670 3.43 37.94 24.37
N ILE A 671 4.73 37.70 24.57
CA ILE A 671 5.38 37.69 25.89
C ILE A 671 5.74 39.14 26.26
N PRO A 672 5.37 39.62 27.46
CA PRO A 672 5.75 40.94 27.96
C PRO A 672 7.25 41.25 27.79
N GLY A 673 7.55 42.42 27.24
CA GLY A 673 8.90 42.96 27.08
C GLY A 673 9.73 42.39 25.92
N VAL A 674 9.32 41.29 25.28
CA VAL A 674 10.03 40.74 24.10
C VAL A 674 10.03 41.72 22.93
N GLN A 675 8.93 42.44 22.70
CA GLN A 675 8.83 43.41 21.61
C GLN A 675 9.75 44.63 21.84
N GLU A 676 9.95 45.02 23.09
CA GLU A 676 10.86 46.09 23.53
C GLU A 676 12.33 45.64 23.44
N ALA A 677 12.61 44.39 23.81
CA ALA A 677 13.92 43.77 23.63
C ALA A 677 14.31 43.69 22.14
N LEU A 678 13.38 43.34 21.25
CA LEU A 678 13.60 43.36 19.79
C LEU A 678 13.88 44.77 19.25
N LYS A 679 13.09 45.77 19.68
CA LYS A 679 13.30 47.19 19.28
C LYS A 679 14.63 47.76 19.73
N SER A 680 15.16 47.31 20.88
CA SER A 680 16.43 47.78 21.44
C SER A 680 17.66 47.01 20.96
N GLY A 681 17.48 45.93 20.20
CA GLY A 681 18.56 45.03 19.80
C GLY A 681 19.07 44.11 20.92
N ALA A 682 18.35 44.04 22.05
CA ALA A 682 18.65 43.09 23.12
C ALA A 682 18.15 41.66 22.79
N ALA A 683 17.11 41.58 21.94
CA ALA A 683 16.64 40.34 21.35
C ALA A 683 16.76 40.37 19.82
N VAL A 684 16.88 39.18 19.22
CA VAL A 684 16.86 38.92 17.79
C VAL A 684 15.90 37.79 17.46
N THR A 685 15.50 37.68 16.20
CA THR A 685 14.78 36.51 15.66
C THR A 685 15.66 35.76 14.64
N SER A 686 15.15 34.68 14.06
CA SER A 686 15.77 34.03 12.90
C SER A 686 16.00 34.98 11.71
N ASP A 687 15.23 36.07 11.59
CA ASP A 687 15.43 37.08 10.54
C ASP A 687 16.55 38.08 10.87
N THR A 688 16.88 38.34 12.15
CA THR A 688 17.77 39.45 12.55
C THR A 688 19.07 39.04 13.25
N VAL A 689 19.24 37.76 13.57
CA VAL A 689 20.47 37.22 14.19
C VAL A 689 21.74 37.43 13.33
N TRP A 690 21.59 37.69 12.03
CA TRP A 690 22.68 37.80 11.05
C TRP A 690 23.50 39.10 11.13
N ASP A 691 23.03 40.09 11.88
CA ASP A 691 23.63 41.42 11.99
C ASP A 691 24.48 41.60 13.26
N LEU A 692 24.74 40.51 14.00
CA LEU A 692 25.54 40.53 15.23
C LEU A 692 26.99 40.96 14.99
N ALA A 693 27.43 42.00 15.70
CA ALA A 693 28.79 42.52 15.64
C ALA A 693 29.84 41.56 16.23
N GLN A 694 29.44 40.70 17.17
CA GLN A 694 30.24 39.66 17.82
C GLN A 694 29.30 38.58 18.39
N PRO A 695 29.76 37.33 18.59
CA PRO A 695 28.95 36.32 19.28
C PRO A 695 28.73 36.72 20.75
N PRO A 696 27.53 36.46 21.33
CA PRO A 696 27.27 36.67 22.75
C PRO A 696 28.07 35.68 23.61
N LYS A 697 28.35 36.02 24.87
CA LYS A 697 28.95 35.06 25.83
C LYS A 697 27.87 34.24 26.52
N ARG A 698 26.70 34.83 26.77
CA ARG A 698 25.51 34.19 27.34
C ARG A 698 24.32 34.41 26.42
N LEU A 699 23.76 33.34 25.88
CA LEU A 699 22.62 33.35 24.96
C LEU A 699 21.43 32.64 25.62
N CYS A 700 20.28 33.31 25.71
CA CYS A 700 19.01 32.63 25.93
C CYS A 700 18.31 32.41 24.59
N VAL A 701 17.73 31.24 24.36
CA VAL A 701 16.90 30.91 23.19
C VAL A 701 15.51 30.54 23.67
N ILE A 702 14.47 31.13 23.10
CA ILE A 702 13.08 30.69 23.32
C ILE A 702 12.62 29.95 22.06
N GLY A 703 12.26 28.68 22.23
CA GLY A 703 11.95 27.74 21.15
C GLY A 703 13.12 26.80 20.82
N ALA A 704 12.87 25.50 20.89
CA ALA A 704 13.76 24.37 20.59
C ALA A 704 13.28 23.55 19.38
N GLY A 705 12.54 24.17 18.45
CA GLY A 705 12.40 23.66 17.08
C GLY A 705 13.72 23.76 16.31
N ALA A 706 13.74 23.29 15.05
CA ALA A 706 14.96 23.20 14.23
C ALA A 706 15.90 24.41 14.31
N ILE A 707 15.39 25.63 14.06
CA ILE A 707 16.20 26.86 14.06
C ILE A 707 16.83 27.14 15.43
N GLY A 708 16.06 26.99 16.51
CA GLY A 708 16.51 27.25 17.87
C GLY A 708 17.63 26.30 18.29
N MET A 709 17.48 25.01 17.99
CA MET A 709 18.48 23.98 18.30
C MET A 709 19.74 24.09 17.44
N GLU A 710 19.62 24.45 16.16
CA GLU A 710 20.78 24.74 15.31
C GLU A 710 21.58 25.92 15.88
N MET A 711 20.91 27.05 16.15
CA MET A 711 21.53 28.27 16.68
C MET A 711 22.17 28.03 18.04
N ALA A 712 21.46 27.36 18.95
CA ALA A 712 21.94 27.05 20.29
C ALA A 712 23.27 26.28 20.26
N GLN A 713 23.38 25.26 19.40
CA GLN A 713 24.63 24.53 19.22
C GLN A 713 25.72 25.36 18.54
N MET A 714 25.41 26.11 17.47
CA MET A 714 26.43 26.95 16.80
C MET A 714 27.05 27.97 17.77
N PHE A 715 26.24 28.66 18.58
CA PHE A 715 26.77 29.60 19.57
C PHE A 715 27.49 28.89 20.72
N HIS A 716 27.05 27.69 21.13
CA HIS A 716 27.80 26.86 22.07
C HIS A 716 29.20 26.51 21.55
N ASP A 717 29.31 26.07 20.29
CA ASP A 717 30.56 25.73 19.60
C ASP A 717 31.46 26.98 19.41
N PHE A 718 30.86 28.17 19.22
CA PHE A 718 31.56 29.45 19.23
C PHE A 718 31.97 29.94 20.64
N GLY A 719 31.69 29.16 21.69
CA GLY A 719 32.16 29.39 23.06
C GLY A 719 31.14 30.01 24.01
N ALA A 720 29.89 30.21 23.60
CA ALA A 720 28.84 30.74 24.47
C ALA A 720 28.38 29.72 25.53
N GLU A 721 27.88 30.26 26.63
CA GLU A 721 26.92 29.62 27.54
C GLU A 721 25.52 29.83 26.97
N VAL A 722 24.74 28.77 26.85
CA VAL A 722 23.46 28.77 26.14
C VAL A 722 22.38 28.08 26.96
N LEU A 723 21.27 28.77 27.17
CA LEU A 723 20.04 28.22 27.76
C LEU A 723 18.91 28.26 26.72
N VAL A 724 18.33 27.10 26.43
CA VAL A 724 17.16 26.96 25.55
C VAL A 724 15.93 26.68 26.40
N LEU A 725 14.88 27.48 26.22
CA LEU A 725 13.60 27.37 26.90
C LEU A 725 12.52 26.96 25.87
N GLU A 726 11.96 25.76 26.03
CA GLU A 726 10.92 25.20 25.17
C GLU A 726 9.63 24.99 25.96
N ALA A 727 8.49 25.34 25.36
CA ALA A 727 7.17 25.20 25.97
C ALA A 727 6.55 23.81 25.76
N LEU A 728 6.97 23.10 24.71
CA LEU A 728 6.60 21.72 24.42
C LEU A 728 7.40 20.72 25.29
N PRO A 729 6.94 19.46 25.42
CA PRO A 729 7.63 18.43 26.21
C PRO A 729 8.93 17.88 25.61
N ARG A 730 9.30 18.30 24.39
CA ARG A 730 10.51 17.83 23.69
C ARG A 730 11.00 18.83 22.64
N PRO A 731 12.33 18.95 22.42
CA PRO A 731 12.87 19.69 21.28
C PRO A 731 12.60 18.95 19.97
N VAL A 732 12.70 19.67 18.84
CA VAL A 732 12.49 19.15 17.47
C VAL A 732 11.26 18.24 17.39
N ALA A 733 10.11 18.75 17.84
CA ALA A 733 8.87 18.00 17.98
C ALA A 733 8.31 17.47 16.64
N GLU A 734 8.83 17.95 15.51
CA GLU A 734 8.64 17.43 14.16
C GLU A 734 9.28 16.05 13.92
N MET A 735 10.32 15.68 14.69
CA MET A 735 11.05 14.41 14.57
C MET A 735 10.36 13.25 15.31
N GLU A 736 10.78 12.01 15.07
CA GLU A 736 10.45 10.85 15.92
C GLU A 736 10.79 11.10 17.40
N LYS A 737 9.96 10.59 18.33
CA LYS A 737 10.15 10.81 19.77
C LYS A 737 11.51 10.32 20.27
N GLU A 738 11.93 9.13 19.81
CA GLU A 738 13.21 8.54 20.21
C GLU A 738 14.42 9.36 19.70
N VAL A 739 14.28 10.06 18.56
CA VAL A 739 15.30 10.98 18.02
C VAL A 739 15.46 12.20 18.93
N SER A 740 14.36 12.87 19.34
CA SER A 740 14.43 13.98 20.31
C SER A 740 15.05 13.56 21.64
N GLU A 741 14.66 12.39 22.17
CA GLU A 741 15.15 11.89 23.46
C GLU A 741 16.64 11.52 23.43
N GLN A 742 17.14 10.96 22.32
CA GLN A 742 18.56 10.66 22.17
C GLN A 742 19.39 11.92 21.87
N LEU A 743 18.86 12.90 21.14
CA LEU A 743 19.52 14.20 20.96
C LEU A 743 19.75 14.87 22.33
N MET A 744 18.73 14.91 23.20
CA MET A 744 18.86 15.48 24.55
C MET A 744 19.96 14.79 25.38
N LYS A 745 20.11 13.47 25.26
CA LYS A 745 21.17 12.71 25.94
C LYS A 745 22.56 13.06 25.38
N ALA A 746 22.69 13.10 24.06
CA ALA A 746 23.95 13.48 23.40
C ALA A 746 24.37 14.91 23.78
N LEU A 747 23.45 15.87 23.82
CA LEU A 747 23.76 17.25 24.23
C LEU A 747 24.15 17.36 25.71
N ALA A 748 23.46 16.65 26.60
CA ALA A 748 23.80 16.65 28.02
C ALA A 748 25.21 16.07 28.31
N HIS A 749 25.70 15.17 27.45
CA HIS A 749 27.03 14.59 27.55
C HIS A 749 28.11 15.43 26.83
N ASN A 750 27.83 15.85 25.59
CA ASN A 750 28.83 16.42 24.68
C ASN A 750 28.84 17.96 24.64
N SER A 751 27.87 18.64 25.27
CA SER A 751 27.72 20.10 25.17
C SER A 751 27.55 20.77 26.55
N PRO A 752 28.58 20.78 27.42
CA PRO A 752 28.47 21.14 28.83
C PRO A 752 28.15 22.62 29.13
N ARG A 753 28.09 23.49 28.11
CA ARG A 753 27.61 24.89 28.24
C ARG A 753 26.26 25.12 27.53
N LEU A 754 25.56 24.06 27.13
CA LEU A 754 24.26 24.12 26.49
C LEU A 754 23.24 23.37 27.36
N GLN A 755 22.32 24.11 27.97
CA GLN A 755 21.19 23.56 28.71
C GLN A 755 19.91 23.73 27.88
N VAL A 756 19.07 22.68 27.85
CA VAL A 756 17.75 22.70 27.21
C VAL A 756 16.72 22.32 28.26
N LEU A 757 15.75 23.20 28.51
CA LEU A 757 14.63 22.99 29.42
C LEU A 757 13.33 22.92 28.61
N THR A 758 12.58 21.82 28.77
CA THR A 758 11.26 21.61 28.18
C THR A 758 10.15 21.96 29.19
N ASP A 759 8.91 22.03 28.71
CA ASP A 759 7.74 22.35 29.53
C ASP A 759 7.86 23.70 30.29
N VAL A 760 8.65 24.64 29.73
CA VAL A 760 8.92 25.96 30.29
C VAL A 760 7.88 26.98 29.82
N LYS A 761 7.36 27.76 30.76
CA LYS A 761 6.54 28.94 30.46
C LYS A 761 7.31 30.23 30.77
N VAL A 762 7.83 30.88 29.72
CA VAL A 762 8.40 32.23 29.84
C VAL A 762 7.28 33.22 30.19
N GLN A 763 7.49 34.03 31.23
CA GLN A 763 6.51 34.96 31.77
C GLN A 763 6.78 36.41 31.33
N GLU A 764 8.03 36.86 31.42
CA GLU A 764 8.44 38.24 31.13
C GLU A 764 9.92 38.28 30.70
N VAL A 765 10.25 39.24 29.84
CA VAL A 765 11.62 39.59 29.46
C VAL A 765 11.87 41.06 29.81
N SER A 766 12.91 41.35 30.59
CA SER A 766 13.25 42.71 30.99
C SER A 766 14.75 43.01 30.84
N GLY A 767 15.14 44.29 30.99
CA GLY A 767 16.54 44.72 30.94
C GLY A 767 16.92 45.45 29.65
N LYS A 768 18.19 45.31 29.24
CA LYS A 768 18.80 46.06 28.12
C LYS A 768 19.82 45.20 27.36
N PRO A 769 20.30 45.62 26.16
CA PRO A 769 21.31 44.84 25.42
C PRO A 769 22.56 44.54 26.29
N GLY A 770 23.01 43.29 26.29
CA GLY A 770 24.12 42.81 27.12
C GLY A 770 23.77 42.52 28.59
N ALA A 771 22.55 42.82 29.04
CA ALA A 771 22.06 42.56 30.39
C ALA A 771 20.53 42.43 30.38
N LEU A 772 20.04 41.34 29.76
CA LEU A 772 18.66 40.92 29.89
C LEU A 772 18.47 40.05 31.14
N ASP A 773 17.22 40.03 31.61
CA ASP A 773 16.71 39.11 32.60
C ASP A 773 15.45 38.43 32.05
N ILE A 774 15.46 37.10 32.06
CA ILE A 774 14.38 36.25 31.53
C ILE A 774 13.70 35.58 32.72
N CYS A 775 12.45 35.97 32.99
CA CYS A 775 11.60 35.34 34.00
C CYS A 775 10.81 34.21 33.37
N TYR A 776 10.95 32.99 33.88
CA TYR A 776 10.25 31.82 33.40
C TYR A 776 9.85 30.88 34.53
N GLN A 777 8.77 30.14 34.32
CA GLN A 777 8.36 29.05 35.18
C GLN A 777 8.85 27.73 34.61
N PHE A 778 9.50 26.93 35.46
CA PHE A 778 9.90 25.55 35.16
C PHE A 778 9.43 24.68 36.34
N SER A 779 8.60 23.67 36.06
CA SER A 779 7.84 22.97 37.10
C SER A 779 6.97 23.96 37.92
N GLU A 780 6.95 23.84 39.25
CA GLU A 780 6.23 24.74 40.16
C GLU A 780 7.05 26.00 40.55
N GLU A 781 8.32 26.10 40.12
CA GLU A 781 9.23 27.19 40.50
C GLU A 781 9.30 28.29 39.44
N VAL A 782 9.36 29.55 39.88
CA VAL A 782 9.64 30.72 39.04
C VAL A 782 11.11 31.09 39.19
N THR A 783 11.81 31.10 38.06
CA THR A 783 13.26 31.26 37.96
C THR A 783 13.60 32.44 37.05
N HIS A 784 14.71 33.11 37.37
CA HIS A 784 15.29 34.19 36.57
C HIS A 784 16.62 33.74 35.98
N HIS A 785 16.87 34.09 34.72
CA HIS A 785 18.17 33.86 34.07
C HIS A 785 18.64 35.12 33.34
N SER A 786 19.90 35.52 33.59
CA SER A 786 20.50 36.69 32.94
C SER A 786 21.41 36.31 31.79
N CYS A 787 21.11 36.84 30.60
CA CYS A 787 21.87 36.63 29.37
C CYS A 787 22.30 37.96 28.71
N ASP A 788 23.23 37.88 27.75
CA ASP A 788 23.68 39.04 26.98
C ASP A 788 22.74 39.35 25.81
N LEU A 789 22.18 38.29 25.22
CA LEU A 789 21.31 38.31 24.04
C LEU A 789 20.19 37.29 24.20
N LEU A 790 19.00 37.62 23.67
CA LEU A 790 17.87 36.71 23.53
C LEU A 790 17.63 36.38 22.04
N LEU A 791 17.53 35.10 21.69
CA LEU A 791 17.03 34.64 20.39
C LEU A 791 15.60 34.12 20.54
N VAL A 792 14.68 34.70 19.78
CA VAL A 792 13.29 34.22 19.67
C VAL A 792 13.18 33.35 18.42
N ALA A 793 13.10 32.02 18.63
CA ALA A 793 13.08 30.98 17.60
C ALA A 793 11.79 30.13 17.66
N THR A 794 10.68 30.74 18.04
CA THR A 794 9.34 30.14 18.27
C THR A 794 8.56 29.79 16.99
N GLY A 795 9.27 29.36 15.95
CA GLY A 795 8.71 29.05 14.63
C GLY A 795 8.38 30.27 13.77
N LYS A 796 7.61 30.04 12.71
CA LYS A 796 7.23 31.04 11.69
C LYS A 796 5.71 31.13 11.55
N ARG A 797 5.22 32.20 10.92
CA ARG A 797 3.80 32.35 10.56
C ARG A 797 3.63 33.20 9.30
N PRO A 798 2.83 32.80 8.31
CA PRO A 798 2.53 33.61 7.14
C PRO A 798 1.95 34.98 7.51
N ASP A 799 2.42 36.02 6.84
CA ASP A 799 1.81 37.35 6.87
C ASP A 799 1.39 37.74 5.45
N THR A 800 0.08 37.64 5.19
CA THR A 800 -0.53 37.98 3.91
C THR A 800 -1.18 39.38 3.91
N SER A 801 -1.06 40.14 5.00
CA SER A 801 -1.78 41.41 5.20
C SER A 801 -1.47 42.45 4.11
N ALA A 802 -0.21 42.52 3.67
CA ALA A 802 0.25 43.42 2.62
C ALA A 802 -0.26 43.06 1.20
N LEU A 803 -0.68 41.81 0.96
CA LEU A 803 -1.08 41.33 -0.37
C LEU A 803 -2.48 41.80 -0.79
N ASN A 804 -3.37 42.15 0.14
CA ASN A 804 -4.77 42.49 -0.15
C ASN A 804 -5.54 41.37 -0.90
N LEU A 805 -5.40 40.13 -0.43
CA LEU A 805 -6.01 38.92 -1.03
C LEU A 805 -7.53 39.02 -1.27
N ALA A 806 -8.24 39.83 -0.46
CA ALA A 806 -9.67 40.08 -0.62
C ALA A 806 -10.04 40.67 -2.00
N SER A 807 -9.17 41.49 -2.61
CA SER A 807 -9.40 42.01 -3.97
C SER A 807 -9.19 40.97 -5.07
N ALA A 808 -8.59 39.82 -4.76
CA ALA A 808 -8.39 38.72 -5.68
C ALA A 808 -9.34 37.53 -5.43
N GLY A 809 -10.13 37.53 -4.36
CA GLY A 809 -11.02 36.42 -4.00
C GLY A 809 -10.34 35.22 -3.31
N VAL A 810 -9.06 35.35 -2.93
CA VAL A 810 -8.28 34.27 -2.32
C VAL A 810 -8.61 34.11 -0.84
N THR A 811 -9.01 32.90 -0.43
CA THR A 811 -9.35 32.59 0.97
C THR A 811 -8.13 32.20 1.80
N LEU A 812 -8.17 32.58 3.08
CA LEU A 812 -7.20 32.14 4.08
C LEU A 812 -7.66 30.85 4.77
N ALA A 813 -6.68 30.03 5.14
CA ALA A 813 -6.81 28.92 6.07
C ALA A 813 -6.51 29.38 7.51
N GLU A 814 -6.27 28.43 8.42
CA GLU A 814 -5.90 28.76 9.79
C GLU A 814 -4.56 29.51 9.90
N ARG A 815 -4.41 30.27 10.99
CA ARG A 815 -3.15 30.93 11.39
C ARG A 815 -2.55 31.91 10.35
N GLY A 816 -3.32 32.34 9.36
CA GLY A 816 -2.91 33.31 8.33
C GLY A 816 -2.35 32.70 7.06
N ALA A 817 -2.28 31.37 6.95
CA ALA A 817 -1.87 30.67 5.73
C ALA A 817 -2.91 30.85 4.60
N ILE A 818 -2.49 30.74 3.35
CA ILE A 818 -3.40 30.69 2.20
C ILE A 818 -3.98 29.28 2.08
N ALA A 819 -5.29 29.16 1.83
CA ALA A 819 -5.91 27.88 1.56
C ALA A 819 -5.55 27.42 0.12
N ALA A 820 -4.73 26.37 0.03
CA ALA A 820 -4.32 25.76 -1.23
C ALA A 820 -4.51 24.24 -1.20
N SER A 821 -4.74 23.64 -2.38
CA SER A 821 -4.85 22.19 -2.57
C SER A 821 -3.47 21.52 -2.73
N SER A 822 -3.43 20.19 -2.87
CA SER A 822 -2.21 19.46 -3.25
C SER A 822 -1.68 19.77 -4.66
N THR A 823 -2.43 20.51 -5.49
CA THR A 823 -1.93 21.05 -6.77
C THR A 823 -1.34 22.45 -6.63
N GLY A 824 -1.38 23.04 -5.43
CA GLY A 824 -1.04 24.44 -5.15
C GLY A 824 -2.16 25.43 -5.50
N GLN A 825 -3.29 24.99 -6.08
CA GLN A 825 -4.39 25.87 -6.49
C GLN A 825 -5.15 26.41 -5.27
N THR A 826 -5.47 27.71 -5.28
CA THR A 826 -6.24 28.38 -4.21
C THR A 826 -7.76 28.26 -4.43
N SER A 827 -8.57 29.04 -3.69
CA SER A 827 -10.00 29.23 -3.96
C SER A 827 -10.31 29.86 -5.33
N VAL A 828 -9.30 30.36 -6.05
CA VAL A 828 -9.41 31.06 -7.33
C VAL A 828 -8.61 30.29 -8.37
N ALA A 829 -9.26 29.87 -9.46
CA ALA A 829 -8.74 28.83 -10.35
C ALA A 829 -7.38 29.16 -11.01
N HIS A 830 -7.14 30.43 -11.33
CA HIS A 830 -5.90 30.93 -11.93
C HIS A 830 -4.89 31.49 -10.90
N ILE A 831 -5.14 31.31 -9.60
CA ILE A 831 -4.23 31.73 -8.53
C ILE A 831 -3.79 30.51 -7.71
N TYR A 832 -2.48 30.34 -7.61
CA TYR A 832 -1.79 29.29 -6.87
C TYR A 832 -1.02 29.89 -5.69
N ALA A 833 -0.73 29.07 -4.68
CA ALA A 833 0.14 29.44 -3.56
C ALA A 833 1.05 28.26 -3.17
N VAL A 834 2.32 28.56 -2.86
CA VAL A 834 3.38 27.54 -2.63
C VAL A 834 4.38 27.98 -1.56
N GLY A 835 5.02 27.00 -0.90
CA GLY A 835 5.97 27.22 0.18
C GLY A 835 5.34 27.72 1.48
N ASP A 836 6.13 28.30 2.37
CA ASP A 836 5.74 28.57 3.76
C ASP A 836 4.41 29.35 3.91
N VAL A 837 3.98 30.12 2.89
CA VAL A 837 2.71 30.87 2.88
C VAL A 837 1.46 29.97 2.95
N VAL A 838 1.53 28.70 2.55
CA VAL A 838 0.43 27.72 2.67
C VAL A 838 0.49 26.90 3.97
N GLY A 839 1.53 27.08 4.78
CA GLY A 839 1.76 26.29 6.00
C GLY A 839 2.35 24.89 5.71
N GLY A 840 2.07 23.93 6.60
CA GLY A 840 2.69 22.60 6.54
C GLY A 840 4.17 22.62 6.95
N TYR A 841 4.98 21.75 6.34
CA TYR A 841 6.43 21.76 6.51
C TYR A 841 7.04 22.96 5.76
N MET A 842 7.49 23.96 6.52
CA MET A 842 8.10 25.20 6.01
C MET A 842 9.56 24.98 5.63
N LEU A 843 9.77 24.19 4.58
CA LEU A 843 11.08 23.72 4.12
C LEU A 843 11.35 24.17 2.67
N ALA A 844 12.59 24.53 2.38
CA ALA A 844 12.97 25.13 1.09
C ALA A 844 12.76 24.20 -0.12
N HIS A 845 13.10 22.92 0.03
CA HIS A 845 12.92 21.91 -1.02
C HIS A 845 11.45 21.49 -1.17
N THR A 846 10.67 21.44 -0.08
CA THR A 846 9.21 21.28 -0.13
C THR A 846 8.56 22.43 -0.89
N ALA A 847 8.96 23.68 -0.61
CA ALA A 847 8.52 24.85 -1.34
C ALA A 847 8.88 24.78 -2.84
N GLY A 848 10.11 24.38 -3.18
CA GLY A 848 10.55 24.16 -4.56
C GLY A 848 9.71 23.11 -5.29
N GLN A 849 9.45 21.96 -4.64
CA GLN A 849 8.62 20.89 -5.19
C GLN A 849 7.16 21.33 -5.38
N GLN A 850 6.58 22.07 -4.43
CA GLN A 850 5.26 22.69 -4.59
C GLN A 850 5.25 23.69 -5.76
N GLY A 851 6.32 24.47 -5.93
CA GLY A 851 6.52 25.36 -7.07
C GLY A 851 6.47 24.64 -8.42
N ARG A 852 7.19 23.53 -8.56
CA ARG A 852 7.16 22.68 -9.77
C ARG A 852 5.79 22.04 -9.99
N VAL A 853 5.10 21.61 -8.93
CA VAL A 853 3.72 21.10 -9.02
C VAL A 853 2.75 22.19 -9.51
N ALA A 854 2.85 23.41 -8.99
CA ALA A 854 2.03 24.54 -9.46
C ALA A 854 2.34 24.88 -10.93
N ALA A 855 3.62 24.94 -11.31
CA ALA A 855 4.03 25.15 -12.71
C ALA A 855 3.48 24.06 -13.64
N ALA A 856 3.61 22.78 -13.27
CA ALA A 856 3.10 21.66 -14.06
C ALA A 856 1.57 21.74 -14.28
N ASN A 857 0.80 22.11 -13.25
CA ASN A 857 -0.65 22.32 -13.40
C ASN A 857 -0.96 23.56 -14.26
N LEU A 858 -0.19 24.65 -14.15
CA LEU A 858 -0.29 25.83 -15.03
C LEU A 858 0.07 25.53 -16.50
N LEU A 859 0.86 24.48 -16.75
CA LEU A 859 1.17 23.96 -18.09
C LEU A 859 0.14 22.93 -18.59
N GLY A 860 -0.88 22.59 -17.79
CA GLY A 860 -1.94 21.64 -18.15
C GLY A 860 -1.62 20.18 -17.85
N HIS A 861 -0.53 19.90 -17.14
CA HIS A 861 -0.26 18.55 -16.61
C HIS A 861 -1.06 18.30 -15.33
N THR A 862 -1.27 17.02 -14.99
CA THR A 862 -1.90 16.63 -13.71
C THR A 862 -0.80 16.25 -12.72
N ALA A 863 -0.40 17.20 -11.87
CA ALA A 863 0.63 16.99 -10.85
C ALA A 863 0.07 17.24 -9.45
N GLN A 864 0.50 16.44 -8.47
CA GLN A 864 0.11 16.61 -7.05
C GLN A 864 1.35 16.51 -6.16
N TYR A 865 1.40 17.36 -5.14
CA TYR A 865 2.35 17.30 -4.06
C TYR A 865 1.85 16.33 -2.99
N ASP A 866 2.75 15.46 -2.51
CA ASP A 866 2.49 14.41 -1.53
C ASP A 866 3.32 14.67 -0.26
N ALA A 867 2.66 15.19 0.77
CA ALA A 867 3.29 15.48 2.06
C ALA A 867 3.75 14.21 2.81
N ALA A 868 3.27 13.01 2.45
CA ALA A 868 3.74 11.75 3.04
C ALA A 868 5.12 11.33 2.49
N LYS A 869 5.70 12.08 1.55
CA LYS A 869 7.05 11.87 0.99
C LYS A 869 8.02 12.99 1.32
N ASP A 870 7.62 13.98 2.12
CA ASP A 870 8.49 15.06 2.53
C ASP A 870 9.69 14.52 3.33
N SER A 871 10.80 15.24 3.24
CA SER A 871 12.01 15.01 4.03
C SER A 871 12.43 16.28 4.75
N GLY A 872 13.21 16.15 5.81
CA GLY A 872 13.73 17.29 6.55
C GLY A 872 15.01 16.95 7.28
N VAL A 873 15.85 17.97 7.48
CA VAL A 873 17.10 17.87 8.24
C VAL A 873 17.16 19.06 9.19
N THR A 874 17.37 18.78 10.48
CA THR A 874 17.83 19.76 11.45
C THR A 874 19.33 19.57 11.66
N PHE A 875 20.11 20.60 11.35
CA PHE A 875 21.58 20.55 11.37
C PHE A 875 22.12 20.81 12.79
N THR A 876 21.58 20.07 13.75
CA THR A 876 22.18 19.78 15.06
C THR A 876 23.40 18.87 14.88
N ARG A 877 24.15 18.60 15.96
CA ARG A 877 25.19 17.57 15.97
C ARG A 877 25.08 16.64 17.19
N PRO A 878 24.78 15.34 17.01
CA PRO A 878 24.44 14.67 15.74
C PRO A 878 23.20 15.28 15.07
N GLN A 879 23.11 15.14 13.75
CA GLN A 879 22.03 15.74 12.95
C GLN A 879 20.75 14.92 13.10
N CYS A 880 19.61 15.61 13.17
CA CYS A 880 18.30 14.96 13.10
C CYS A 880 17.80 15.02 11.66
N ALA A 881 17.34 13.90 11.09
CA ALA A 881 16.70 13.92 9.78
C ALA A 881 15.51 12.96 9.71
N PHE A 882 14.61 13.20 8.76
CA PHE A 882 13.53 12.29 8.42
C PHE A 882 13.27 12.31 6.92
N VAL A 883 12.67 11.23 6.44
CA VAL A 883 11.88 11.22 5.21
C VAL A 883 10.67 10.31 5.39
N GLY A 884 9.54 10.72 4.85
CA GLY A 884 8.29 9.99 4.92
C GLY A 884 7.70 9.93 6.33
N LEU A 885 6.87 8.91 6.56
CA LEU A 885 6.05 8.81 7.76
C LEU A 885 6.84 8.26 8.96
N SER A 886 6.63 8.85 10.13
CA SER A 886 6.98 8.25 11.42
C SER A 886 6.12 7.02 11.71
N MET A 887 6.55 6.16 12.64
CA MET A 887 5.75 5.01 13.06
C MET A 887 4.38 5.43 13.63
N GLU A 888 4.33 6.58 14.30
CA GLU A 888 3.10 7.15 14.84
C GLU A 888 2.19 7.70 13.73
N GLN A 889 2.75 8.44 12.77
CA GLN A 889 2.01 8.98 11.62
C GLN A 889 1.45 7.87 10.73
N ALA A 890 2.22 6.83 10.42
CA ALA A 890 1.76 5.72 9.60
C ALA A 890 0.64 4.90 10.29
N LYS A 891 0.74 4.69 11.61
CA LYS A 891 -0.35 4.10 12.42
C LYS A 891 -1.60 4.99 12.44
N ALA A 892 -1.43 6.31 12.59
CA ALA A 892 -2.53 7.27 12.56
C ALA A 892 -3.22 7.33 11.18
N ALA A 893 -2.48 7.04 10.10
CA ALA A 893 -3.00 6.86 8.75
C ALA A 893 -3.65 5.48 8.50
N GLY A 894 -3.74 4.61 9.52
CA GLY A 894 -4.37 3.29 9.43
C GLY A 894 -3.52 2.19 8.80
N MET A 895 -2.21 2.41 8.60
CA MET A 895 -1.31 1.44 7.98
C MET A 895 -0.83 0.37 8.97
N ASP A 896 -0.75 -0.89 8.54
CA ASP A 896 -0.14 -1.94 9.36
C ASP A 896 1.38 -1.97 9.16
N VAL A 897 2.09 -1.15 9.93
CA VAL A 897 3.54 -0.94 9.80
C VAL A 897 4.39 -1.68 10.84
N ALA A 898 5.65 -1.92 10.49
CA ALA A 898 6.71 -2.43 11.35
C ALA A 898 7.98 -1.59 11.24
N GLU A 899 8.72 -1.47 12.35
CA GLU A 899 9.95 -0.65 12.43
C GLU A 899 11.19 -1.47 12.80
N VAL A 900 12.35 -1.08 12.25
CA VAL A 900 13.67 -1.57 12.66
C VAL A 900 14.55 -0.38 13.00
N LYS A 901 15.42 -0.53 14.01
CA LYS A 901 16.38 0.51 14.41
C LYS A 901 17.76 -0.09 14.66
N VAL A 902 18.78 0.71 14.37
CA VAL A 902 20.20 0.40 14.59
C VAL A 902 20.85 1.61 15.26
N PRO A 903 21.51 1.46 16.42
CA PRO A 903 22.25 2.54 17.05
C PRO A 903 23.58 2.79 16.32
N MET A 904 24.05 4.04 16.27
CA MET A 904 25.34 4.38 15.62
C MET A 904 26.55 3.82 16.38
N SER A 905 26.37 3.47 17.66
CA SER A 905 27.40 2.82 18.49
C SER A 905 27.75 1.38 18.10
N ILE A 906 27.05 0.77 17.12
CA ILE A 906 27.46 -0.53 16.53
C ILE A 906 27.92 -0.41 15.07
N ASP A 907 27.92 0.80 14.49
CA ASP A 907 28.36 1.02 13.12
C ASP A 907 29.89 1.20 13.06
N ALA A 908 30.53 0.44 12.17
CA ALA A 908 32.00 0.43 12.08
C ALA A 908 32.55 1.77 11.57
N LYS A 909 31.83 2.44 10.66
CA LYS A 909 32.26 3.74 10.12
C LYS A 909 32.15 4.84 11.19
N ALA A 910 31.06 4.87 11.95
CA ALA A 910 30.86 5.75 13.10
C ALA A 910 31.90 5.53 14.20
N MET A 911 32.26 4.26 14.51
CA MET A 911 33.36 3.96 15.44
C MET A 911 34.71 4.52 14.97
N MET A 912 35.00 4.50 13.66
CA MET A 912 36.26 5.02 13.11
C MET A 912 36.37 6.55 13.20
N THR A 913 35.25 7.27 13.21
CA THR A 913 35.20 8.74 13.28
C THR A 913 34.86 9.29 14.68
N GLY A 914 34.39 8.43 15.60
CA GLY A 914 33.91 8.83 16.92
C GLY A 914 32.45 9.32 16.93
N GLU A 915 31.73 9.16 15.82
CA GLU A 915 30.38 9.69 15.56
C GLU A 915 29.29 8.69 15.99
N THR A 916 29.44 8.11 17.18
CA THR A 916 28.68 6.93 17.64
C THR A 916 27.34 7.24 18.30
N ASP A 917 26.98 8.51 18.44
CA ASP A 917 25.73 8.92 19.07
C ASP A 917 24.52 8.80 18.13
N GLY A 918 23.42 8.28 18.69
CA GLY A 918 22.12 8.22 18.02
C GLY A 918 21.81 6.89 17.31
N LEU A 919 20.93 6.96 16.31
CA LEU A 919 20.34 5.81 15.62
C LEU A 919 19.89 6.12 14.20
N ILE A 920 19.70 5.07 13.40
CA ILE A 920 18.84 5.10 12.20
C ILE A 920 17.65 4.17 12.45
N LYS A 921 16.44 4.63 12.08
CA LYS A 921 15.17 3.92 12.19
C LYS A 921 14.48 3.87 10.82
N MET A 922 14.02 2.70 10.41
CA MET A 922 13.29 2.47 9.16
C MET A 922 11.90 1.93 9.48
N VAL A 923 10.88 2.46 8.81
CA VAL A 923 9.46 2.09 8.94
C VAL A 923 8.99 1.55 7.60
N ALA A 924 8.38 0.36 7.61
CA ALA A 924 7.84 -0.29 6.41
C ALA A 924 6.45 -0.87 6.65
N ASP A 925 5.63 -0.88 5.61
CA ASP A 925 4.33 -1.55 5.59
C ASP A 925 4.50 -3.07 5.61
N LYS A 926 3.74 -3.79 6.45
CA LYS A 926 3.90 -5.24 6.64
C LYS A 926 3.35 -6.08 5.49
N VAL A 927 2.43 -5.55 4.68
CA VAL A 927 1.75 -6.32 3.63
C VAL A 927 2.49 -6.19 2.30
N SER A 928 2.87 -4.96 1.94
CA SER A 928 3.55 -4.63 0.70
C SER A 928 5.08 -4.57 0.82
N HIS A 929 5.61 -4.65 2.05
CA HIS A 929 7.03 -4.47 2.38
C HIS A 929 7.64 -3.13 1.90
N ARG A 930 6.83 -2.15 1.49
CA ARG A 930 7.34 -0.84 1.05
C ARG A 930 7.84 -0.04 2.24
N ILE A 931 9.00 0.60 2.06
CA ILE A 931 9.56 1.53 3.04
C ILE A 931 8.74 2.83 2.97
N VAL A 932 8.10 3.19 4.07
CA VAL A 932 7.21 4.36 4.18
C VAL A 932 7.84 5.53 4.93
N GLY A 933 8.95 5.30 5.62
CA GLY A 933 9.76 6.36 6.21
C GLY A 933 11.08 5.89 6.80
N VAL A 934 12.04 6.81 6.89
CA VAL A 934 13.36 6.60 7.51
C VAL A 934 13.72 7.84 8.33
N HIS A 935 14.20 7.62 9.56
CA HIS A 935 14.41 8.63 10.59
C HIS A 935 15.80 8.47 11.20
N PHE A 936 16.46 9.59 11.46
CA PHE A 936 17.88 9.65 11.75
C PHE A 936 18.15 10.52 12.97
N LEU A 937 19.04 10.04 13.83
CA LEU A 937 19.92 10.84 14.67
C LEU A 937 21.35 10.35 14.41
N ALA A 938 22.11 11.03 13.57
CA ALA A 938 23.48 10.62 13.21
C ALA A 938 24.27 11.83 12.67
N ASP A 939 25.59 11.81 12.79
CA ASP A 939 26.41 12.64 11.90
C ASP A 939 26.26 12.16 10.45
N HIS A 940 26.34 13.11 9.51
CA HIS A 940 26.10 12.91 8.06
C HIS A 940 24.68 12.49 7.66
N ALA A 941 23.68 12.61 8.54
CA ALA A 941 22.26 12.39 8.18
C ALA A 941 21.79 13.27 7.00
N ASP A 942 22.40 14.44 6.77
CA ASP A 942 22.17 15.33 5.64
C ASP A 942 22.57 14.72 4.28
N LEU A 943 23.49 13.76 4.28
CA LEU A 943 23.85 12.96 3.11
C LEU A 943 23.06 11.64 3.07
N LEU A 944 22.94 10.95 4.20
CA LEU A 944 22.26 9.64 4.29
C LEU A 944 20.76 9.73 3.94
N VAL A 945 20.10 10.84 4.29
CA VAL A 945 18.68 11.06 3.95
C VAL A 945 18.46 11.12 2.43
N GLY A 946 19.47 11.48 1.62
CA GLY A 946 19.35 11.51 0.17
C GLY A 946 19.07 10.14 -0.46
N GLU A 947 19.67 9.08 0.06
CA GLU A 947 19.39 7.72 -0.37
C GLU A 947 18.02 7.25 0.12
N ALA A 948 17.69 7.53 1.39
CA ALA A 948 16.38 7.21 1.95
C ALA A 948 15.22 7.95 1.24
N VAL A 949 15.45 9.16 0.73
CA VAL A 949 14.50 9.88 -0.14
C VAL A 949 14.19 9.10 -1.40
N MET A 950 15.19 8.44 -2.01
CA MET A 950 14.95 7.56 -3.14
C MET A 950 14.16 6.32 -2.74
N MET A 951 14.45 5.73 -1.57
CA MET A 951 13.71 4.57 -1.05
C MET A 951 12.22 4.87 -0.86
N VAL A 952 11.88 5.96 -0.18
CA VAL A 952 10.48 6.35 0.08
C VAL A 952 9.80 6.87 -1.18
N SER A 953 10.45 7.74 -1.97
CA SER A 953 9.81 8.38 -3.12
C SER A 953 9.48 7.40 -4.24
N ALA A 954 10.37 6.45 -4.52
CA ALA A 954 10.16 5.34 -5.45
C ALA A 954 9.34 4.18 -4.83
N GLY A 955 9.10 4.21 -3.52
CA GLY A 955 8.37 3.18 -2.78
C GLY A 955 9.06 1.82 -2.81
N LEU A 956 10.40 1.79 -2.68
CA LEU A 956 11.18 0.56 -2.69
C LEU A 956 10.74 -0.40 -1.58
N THR A 957 10.78 -1.70 -1.88
CA THR A 957 10.53 -2.74 -0.89
C THR A 957 11.77 -3.05 -0.06
N LEU A 958 11.55 -3.65 1.11
CA LEU A 958 12.63 -4.18 1.94
C LEU A 958 13.49 -5.19 1.17
N GLU A 959 12.91 -6.02 0.30
CA GLU A 959 13.64 -6.95 -0.56
C GLU A 959 14.66 -6.22 -1.46
N GLN A 960 14.20 -5.19 -2.19
CA GLN A 960 15.06 -4.42 -3.10
C GLN A 960 16.24 -3.75 -2.38
N VAL A 961 16.01 -3.22 -1.17
CA VAL A 961 17.07 -2.61 -0.37
C VAL A 961 17.97 -3.67 0.30
N ALA A 962 17.42 -4.83 0.67
CA ALA A 962 18.19 -5.94 1.26
C ALA A 962 19.17 -6.60 0.27
N GLU A 963 18.81 -6.65 -1.01
CA GLU A 963 19.58 -7.23 -2.11
C GLU A 963 20.61 -6.24 -2.71
N ALA A 964 20.41 -4.94 -2.54
CA ALA A 964 21.33 -3.92 -3.03
C ALA A 964 22.73 -4.01 -2.38
N ILE A 965 23.77 -4.02 -3.20
CA ILE A 965 25.17 -4.06 -2.75
C ILE A 965 25.59 -2.64 -2.35
N HIS A 966 25.50 -2.36 -1.05
CA HIS A 966 25.98 -1.12 -0.45
C HIS A 966 27.51 -1.19 -0.22
N PRO A 967 28.26 -0.08 -0.37
CA PRO A 967 29.71 -0.06 -0.18
C PRO A 967 30.11 -0.21 1.29
N HIS A 968 31.21 -0.92 1.56
CA HIS A 968 31.74 -1.13 2.91
C HIS A 968 33.19 -0.62 3.02
N PRO A 969 33.59 0.04 4.14
CA PRO A 969 32.75 0.44 5.28
C PRO A 969 32.07 1.80 5.04
N THR A 970 30.74 1.85 5.10
CA THR A 970 29.98 3.12 5.03
C THR A 970 28.68 3.04 5.84
N GLN A 971 28.22 4.18 6.40
CA GLN A 971 26.94 4.22 7.12
C GLN A 971 25.71 3.83 6.26
N THR A 972 25.80 3.89 4.92
CA THR A 972 24.68 3.48 4.06
C THR A 972 24.50 1.96 4.02
N GLU A 973 25.52 1.16 4.34
CA GLU A 973 25.39 -0.31 4.43
C GLU A 973 24.37 -0.77 5.48
N LEU A 974 24.09 0.10 6.46
CA LEU A 974 23.06 -0.09 7.46
C LEU A 974 21.66 -0.18 6.85
N PHE A 975 21.36 0.46 5.72
CA PHE A 975 20.03 0.37 5.11
C PHE A 975 19.72 -1.05 4.63
N GLY A 976 20.64 -1.69 3.89
CA GLY A 976 20.52 -3.09 3.48
C GLY A 976 20.46 -4.04 4.68
N GLU A 977 21.24 -3.77 5.73
CA GLU A 977 21.22 -4.58 6.96
C GLU A 977 19.91 -4.45 7.76
N MET A 978 19.40 -3.23 7.87
CA MET A 978 18.10 -2.95 8.49
C MET A 978 16.97 -3.63 7.72
N ALA A 979 16.99 -3.56 6.38
CA ALA A 979 16.00 -4.22 5.54
C ALA A 979 16.03 -5.75 5.72
N ARG A 980 17.21 -6.38 5.68
CA ARG A 980 17.38 -7.83 5.97
C ARG A 980 16.87 -8.21 7.37
N ARG A 981 17.20 -7.42 8.39
CA ARG A 981 16.73 -7.65 9.78
C ARG A 981 15.20 -7.56 9.88
N LEU A 982 14.59 -6.58 9.23
CA LEU A 982 13.14 -6.38 9.26
C LEU A 982 12.42 -7.53 8.54
N LEU A 983 12.85 -7.90 7.34
CA LEU A 983 12.34 -9.07 6.60
C LEU A 983 12.45 -10.36 7.41
N SER A 984 13.61 -10.61 7.99
CA SER A 984 13.86 -11.78 8.84
C SER A 984 12.89 -11.85 10.02
N ARG A 985 12.53 -10.70 10.61
CA ARG A 985 11.54 -10.61 11.69
C ARG A 985 10.11 -10.81 11.18
N LEU A 986 9.72 -10.17 10.08
CA LEU A 986 8.38 -10.33 9.48
C LEU A 986 8.11 -11.79 9.08
N ARG A 987 9.08 -12.46 8.43
CA ARG A 987 9.00 -13.89 8.08
C ARG A 987 8.85 -14.79 9.30
N ARG A 988 9.52 -14.48 10.42
CA ARG A 988 9.31 -15.20 11.70
C ARG A 988 7.93 -14.97 12.29
N SER A 989 7.43 -13.73 12.27
CA SER A 989 6.09 -13.41 12.77
C SER A 989 4.99 -14.10 11.96
N ALA A 990 5.11 -14.15 10.63
CA ALA A 990 4.17 -14.87 9.77
C ALA A 990 4.15 -16.38 10.08
N ARG A 991 5.32 -17.02 10.21
CA ARG A 991 5.46 -18.44 10.59
C ARG A 991 4.99 -18.78 12.01
N ALA A 992 4.71 -17.79 12.86
CA ALA A 992 4.20 -17.98 14.20
C ALA A 992 2.70 -17.65 14.32
N ALA A 993 2.09 -17.16 13.24
CA ALA A 993 0.67 -16.77 13.17
C ALA A 993 -0.18 -17.73 12.32
N GLY A 994 0.46 -18.58 11.51
CA GLY A 994 -0.12 -19.79 10.91
C GLY A 994 0.38 -21.04 11.62
#